data_AF-A0A0D2UTK6-F1
#
_entry.id   AF-A0A0D2UTK6-F1
#
_cell.length_a   1.000
_cell.length_b   1.000
_cell.length_c   1.000
_cell.angle_alpha   90.00
_cell.angle_beta   90.00
_cell.angle_gamma   90.00
#
_symmetry.space_group_name_H-M   'P 1'
#
loop_
_entity.id
_entity.type
_entity.pdbx_description
1 polymer ?
#
loop_
_entity_poly.entity_id
_entity_poly.type
_entity_poly.pdbx_seq_one_letter_code
_entity_poly.pdbx_strand_id
1 'polypeptide(L)'
;MLSLQSDPRLQQYHHNKLFQQQQQQVQLFPYNHDSSSLNSDFGGAVAAPAPASSSSSAAAAALSNVKLSDPNEVDDNTLMALAHQNYKAGNYKQALEHSSVVYERNPCRTDNLLLLGAIHYQLHDYDQCITKNEEALRIDPHFAECYGNMANAWKEKGNIDTAIQYYLFAIELQPNFADAWSNLASAYMRKGRLNEAAQCCRQALALNPRLVDAHSNLGNLMKIQGFVKEAYNCYLEALRIQPNFAIAWSNLAGLFMEAGDLNRALQYYKEAVRLKPAFFDAYLNLGNVYKALGMPKEAIVCYQRALQVQPDYAMAYGNLASVYFEQRNLDMAILNYRRAIAFDSGFLEAYNNLGNALKDAGKVDEAMQCYRQCLALQPNHPQALTNLGNIYMEWNMLSAAASCYKATLSVTTGLSAPFNNLAIIYKQQGNLADAISCYNEVLRIDPMAADALVNRGNTYKESGRVNEAIHDYIRAINIRPAMAEAHANLASAYKDSGHVEAAINSYKQALVLRPDFPEATCNLLHTLQCVCDWEDRENKFLEVEGILRRQIKVHAQSATSVIPSVQPFHAIAYPIDPMLALEISRKYAAHSSVVASRYSLPPFTYPAPFPGENGNRRLRVGYVSSDFGNHPLSHLMGSVFGMHNRENVEVFSYALSPNDGTEWRLRIQSEAEHFIDVSSMSSDMIAKMINEDKIQILVNLNGYTKGARNEIFAMQPAPIQISYMGFPGTTGASYIHYLVTDEFVSPLRFSHIYSEKLVHLPHCYFVNDYKQKNLDVLDPNGLPKRSDYGLPEDKFLFACFNQLYKMDPDIFTTWCNILKRVPNSALWLLRFPAAGETRLRAYATQQGVQPDQIIFTDVAMKSEHIRRSALADLFLDTHRCSMGWSSNGDSST
;
A
#
# COMPACT_ATOMS: atom_id res chain seq x y z
N MET A 1 -29.65 33.34 28.05
CA MET A 1 -30.35 34.34 27.21
C MET A 1 -29.34 34.99 26.26
N LEU A 2 -29.69 35.04 24.97
CA LEU A 2 -29.24 35.96 23.90
C LEU A 2 -27.72 36.22 23.68
N SER A 3 -27.15 35.60 22.63
CA SER A 3 -26.74 36.33 21.41
C SER A 3 -26.57 35.36 20.22
N LEU A 4 -27.51 35.44 19.27
CA LEU A 4 -27.48 34.88 17.92
C LEU A 4 -27.22 36.04 16.95
N GLN A 5 -26.30 35.83 15.99
CA GLN A 5 -26.14 36.44 14.64
C GLN A 5 -24.66 36.24 14.25
N SER A 6 -24.25 35.74 13.08
CA SER A 6 -24.88 35.50 11.78
C SER A 6 -23.92 34.64 10.93
N ASP A 7 -24.38 33.52 10.33
CA ASP A 7 -23.60 32.70 9.37
C ASP A 7 -24.17 32.87 7.95
N PRO A 8 -23.42 33.45 6.99
CA PRO A 8 -23.89 33.67 5.62
C PRO A 8 -23.57 32.46 4.73
N ARG A 9 -24.28 31.33 4.91
CA ARG A 9 -24.15 30.13 4.04
C ARG A 9 -25.49 29.51 3.60
N LEU A 10 -26.58 30.28 3.64
CA LEU A 10 -27.94 29.82 3.30
C LEU A 10 -28.55 30.50 2.06
N GLN A 11 -27.75 30.76 1.02
CA GLN A 11 -28.25 31.27 -0.28
C GLN A 11 -27.74 30.49 -1.50
N GLN A 12 -27.57 29.17 -1.38
CA GLN A 12 -27.22 28.32 -2.53
C GLN A 12 -28.06 27.03 -2.63
N TYR A 13 -29.30 27.06 -2.09
CA TYR A 13 -30.21 25.92 -2.08
C TYR A 13 -31.46 26.09 -2.97
N HIS A 14 -31.54 27.13 -3.80
CA HIS A 14 -32.73 27.42 -4.61
C HIS A 14 -32.51 27.53 -6.13
N HIS A 15 -31.46 26.93 -6.70
CA HIS A 15 -31.23 26.99 -8.15
C HIS A 15 -31.05 25.65 -8.90
N ASN A 16 -31.26 24.49 -8.28
CA ASN A 16 -31.11 23.19 -8.94
C ASN A 16 -32.40 22.35 -8.95
N LYS A 17 -33.54 22.97 -9.32
CA LYS A 17 -34.82 22.25 -9.47
C LYS A 17 -35.55 22.49 -10.79
N LEU A 18 -34.82 22.77 -11.87
CA LEU A 18 -35.38 22.98 -13.21
C LEU A 18 -34.38 22.54 -14.30
N PHE A 19 -33.95 21.27 -14.30
CA PHE A 19 -33.34 20.63 -15.50
C PHE A 19 -33.47 19.10 -15.45
N GLN A 20 -34.69 18.61 -15.14
CA GLN A 20 -35.11 17.24 -15.43
C GLN A 20 -36.43 17.28 -16.19
N GLN A 21 -36.36 17.55 -17.49
CA GLN A 21 -37.37 17.16 -18.48
C GLN A 21 -36.75 17.38 -19.87
N GLN A 22 -36.15 16.32 -20.41
CA GLN A 22 -36.09 15.97 -21.84
C GLN A 22 -34.94 14.99 -22.07
N GLN A 23 -35.27 13.71 -22.23
CA GLN A 23 -34.91 12.84 -23.36
C GLN A 23 -35.04 11.37 -22.95
N GLN A 24 -36.16 10.79 -23.35
CA GLN A 24 -36.37 9.36 -23.50
C GLN A 24 -36.10 8.96 -24.96
N GLN A 25 -35.79 7.67 -25.15
CA GLN A 25 -35.65 6.88 -26.38
C GLN A 25 -34.23 6.90 -26.96
N VAL A 26 -33.54 5.77 -27.17
CA VAL A 26 -33.95 4.60 -27.96
C VAL A 26 -33.24 3.29 -27.51
N GLN A 27 -34.06 2.26 -27.29
CA GLN A 27 -33.95 0.80 -27.55
C GLN A 27 -32.65 -0.01 -27.30
N LEU A 28 -32.81 -1.00 -26.41
CA LEU A 28 -32.04 -2.24 -26.28
C LEU A 28 -32.79 -3.39 -26.96
N PHE A 29 -32.10 -4.27 -27.69
CA PHE A 29 -32.58 -5.60 -28.08
C PHE A 29 -31.65 -6.68 -27.48
N PRO A 30 -32.19 -7.77 -26.90
CA PRO A 30 -31.41 -8.92 -26.48
C PRO A 30 -31.41 -10.01 -27.59
N TYR A 31 -30.33 -10.78 -27.70
CA TYR A 31 -30.35 -12.02 -28.49
C TYR A 31 -30.14 -13.23 -27.57
N ASN A 32 -31.15 -14.10 -27.58
CA ASN A 32 -31.20 -15.38 -26.92
C ASN A 32 -30.51 -16.47 -27.75
N HIS A 33 -30.09 -17.51 -27.04
CA HIS A 33 -29.77 -18.85 -27.53
C HIS A 33 -30.88 -19.43 -28.41
N ASP A 34 -30.49 -20.16 -29.46
CA ASP A 34 -31.18 -21.39 -29.84
C ASP A 34 -30.26 -22.36 -30.58
N SER A 35 -30.38 -23.61 -30.17
CA SER A 35 -29.79 -24.82 -30.75
C SER A 35 -30.76 -25.41 -31.79
N SER A 36 -30.26 -25.83 -32.96
CA SER A 36 -30.82 -27.02 -33.63
C SER A 36 -29.87 -27.57 -34.69
N SER A 37 -29.66 -28.88 -34.55
CA SER A 37 -29.10 -29.83 -35.49
C SER A 37 -30.01 -30.04 -36.69
N LEU A 38 -29.43 -30.18 -37.89
CA LEU A 38 -30.04 -30.91 -39.01
C LEU A 38 -28.93 -31.62 -39.82
N ASN A 39 -28.94 -32.95 -39.74
CA ASN A 39 -28.29 -33.87 -40.66
C ASN A 39 -29.07 -33.91 -41.98
N SER A 40 -28.36 -33.99 -43.11
CA SER A 40 -28.70 -34.91 -44.20
C SER A 40 -27.55 -35.07 -45.20
N ASP A 41 -27.20 -36.33 -45.42
CA ASP A 41 -26.39 -36.86 -46.53
C ASP A 41 -26.97 -36.49 -47.91
N PHE A 42 -26.10 -36.34 -48.92
CA PHE A 42 -26.16 -37.09 -50.19
C PHE A 42 -24.92 -36.78 -51.05
N GLY A 43 -24.33 -37.84 -51.63
CA GLY A 43 -23.09 -37.79 -52.41
C GLY A 43 -23.19 -37.22 -53.82
N GLY A 44 -22.02 -37.09 -54.47
CA GLY A 44 -21.90 -36.72 -55.87
C GLY A 44 -20.44 -36.58 -56.30
N ALA A 45 -19.97 -37.54 -57.08
CA ALA A 45 -18.64 -37.58 -57.70
C ALA A 45 -18.57 -36.69 -58.96
N VAL A 46 -17.32 -36.46 -59.43
CA VAL A 46 -16.90 -36.00 -60.78
C VAL A 46 -17.25 -34.51 -61.06
N ALA A 47 -16.42 -33.62 -61.61
CA ALA A 47 -15.44 -33.75 -62.68
C ALA A 47 -14.45 -32.55 -62.68
N ALA A 48 -13.25 -32.82 -63.17
CA ALA A 48 -12.34 -31.83 -63.74
C ALA A 48 -12.91 -31.22 -65.03
N PRO A 49 -12.32 -30.12 -65.51
CA PRO A 49 -12.02 -30.00 -66.93
C PRO A 49 -10.52 -29.76 -67.15
N ALA A 50 -9.95 -30.61 -68.02
CA ALA A 50 -8.68 -30.45 -68.70
C ALA A 50 -8.95 -29.93 -70.14
N PRO A 51 -8.05 -30.05 -71.14
CA PRO A 51 -6.99 -29.10 -71.48
C PRO A 51 -6.98 -28.76 -73.00
N ALA A 52 -6.04 -27.90 -73.43
CA ALA A 52 -5.49 -27.88 -74.80
C ALA A 52 -4.13 -27.17 -74.76
N SER A 53 -3.02 -27.60 -75.38
CA SER A 53 -2.57 -28.85 -75.99
C SER A 53 -1.09 -28.64 -76.36
N SER A 54 -0.18 -29.57 -76.04
CA SER A 54 0.88 -30.07 -76.95
C SER A 54 1.91 -30.93 -76.19
N SER A 55 1.92 -32.21 -76.57
CA SER A 55 3.03 -33.17 -76.58
C SER A 55 4.30 -32.89 -75.76
N SER A 56 4.49 -33.61 -74.64
CA SER A 56 5.81 -34.13 -74.20
C SER A 56 5.76 -35.11 -73.00
N SER A 57 4.62 -35.75 -72.69
CA SER A 57 4.47 -36.53 -71.44
C SER A 57 4.92 -38.01 -71.52
N ALA A 58 5.86 -38.37 -72.39
CA ALA A 58 6.38 -39.74 -72.47
C ALA A 58 7.81 -39.92 -71.92
N ALA A 59 8.52 -38.83 -71.56
CA ALA A 59 9.91 -38.90 -71.09
C ALA A 59 10.08 -38.80 -69.55
N ALA A 60 9.06 -38.35 -68.82
CA ALA A 60 9.21 -37.97 -67.40
C ALA A 60 9.08 -39.14 -66.39
N ALA A 61 8.63 -40.32 -66.82
CA ALA A 61 8.39 -41.46 -65.93
C ALA A 61 9.57 -42.46 -65.83
N ALA A 62 10.69 -42.21 -66.52
CA ALA A 62 11.78 -43.19 -66.66
C ALA A 62 13.04 -42.96 -65.80
N LEU A 63 13.10 -41.92 -64.96
CA LEU A 63 14.34 -41.53 -64.24
C LEU A 63 14.29 -41.68 -62.71
N SER A 64 13.22 -42.20 -62.13
CA SER A 64 13.05 -42.27 -60.67
C SER A 64 13.78 -43.43 -59.96
N ASN A 65 14.60 -44.22 -60.66
CA ASN A 65 15.26 -45.40 -60.09
C ASN A 65 16.68 -45.66 -60.60
N VAL A 66 17.52 -44.62 -60.74
CA VAL A 66 18.96 -44.80 -61.00
C VAL A 66 19.76 -44.53 -59.74
N LYS A 67 20.21 -45.59 -59.05
CA LYS A 67 21.41 -45.52 -58.22
C LYS A 67 22.59 -45.33 -59.17
N LEU A 68 23.07 -44.10 -59.31
CA LEU A 68 24.19 -43.78 -60.19
C LEU A 68 25.50 -44.26 -59.56
N SER A 69 26.07 -45.32 -60.14
CA SER A 69 27.48 -45.68 -60.01
C SER A 69 28.29 -44.76 -60.91
N ASP A 70 29.14 -43.94 -60.29
CA ASP A 70 30.09 -42.97 -60.87
C ASP A 70 29.50 -41.64 -61.42
N PRO A 71 29.69 -40.50 -60.70
CA PRO A 71 29.33 -39.16 -61.17
C PRO A 71 30.01 -38.75 -62.48
N ASN A 72 31.10 -39.42 -62.89
CA ASN A 72 31.87 -39.10 -64.07
C ASN A 72 31.26 -39.53 -65.43
N GLU A 73 30.17 -40.30 -65.43
CA GLU A 73 29.52 -40.75 -66.67
C GLU A 73 28.19 -40.01 -67.00
N VAL A 74 27.80 -39.03 -66.18
CA VAL A 74 26.51 -38.31 -66.33
C VAL A 74 26.72 -36.91 -66.92
N ASP A 75 25.94 -36.56 -67.95
CA ASP A 75 25.97 -35.24 -68.61
C ASP A 75 25.61 -34.09 -67.65
N ASP A 76 26.24 -32.94 -67.83
CA ASP A 76 26.14 -31.78 -66.94
C ASP A 76 24.71 -31.25 -66.83
N ASN A 77 23.88 -31.41 -67.86
CA ASN A 77 22.47 -30.99 -67.83
C ASN A 77 21.62 -31.90 -66.93
N THR A 78 21.94 -33.19 -66.84
CA THR A 78 21.26 -34.11 -65.93
C THR A 78 21.66 -33.84 -64.49
N LEU A 79 22.94 -33.54 -64.24
CA LEU A 79 23.41 -33.14 -62.91
C LEU A 79 22.78 -31.81 -62.46
N MET A 80 22.64 -30.83 -63.36
CA MET A 80 21.92 -29.58 -63.07
C MET A 80 20.44 -29.82 -62.76
N ALA A 81 19.76 -30.70 -63.49
CA ALA A 81 18.36 -31.05 -63.21
C ALA A 81 18.22 -31.71 -61.83
N LEU A 82 19.13 -32.61 -61.46
CA LEU A 82 19.19 -33.23 -60.13
C LEU A 82 19.52 -32.21 -59.03
N ALA A 83 20.44 -31.28 -59.27
CA ALA A 83 20.77 -30.21 -58.34
C ALA A 83 19.54 -29.31 -58.08
N HIS A 84 18.84 -28.89 -59.14
CA HIS A 84 17.59 -28.14 -59.01
C HIS A 84 16.48 -28.95 -58.32
N GLN A 85 16.36 -30.24 -58.61
CA GLN A 85 15.38 -31.11 -57.95
C GLN A 85 15.66 -31.22 -56.45
N ASN A 86 16.92 -31.46 -56.07
CA ASN A 86 17.34 -31.54 -54.69
C ASN A 86 17.21 -30.20 -53.96
N TYR A 87 17.53 -29.09 -54.64
CA TYR A 87 17.29 -27.75 -54.12
C TYR A 87 15.80 -27.51 -53.83
N LYS A 88 14.92 -27.82 -54.79
CA LYS A 88 13.45 -27.72 -54.62
C LYS A 88 12.91 -28.67 -53.54
N ALA A 89 13.55 -29.82 -53.33
CA ALA A 89 13.21 -30.77 -52.29
C ALA A 89 13.75 -30.38 -50.90
N GLY A 90 14.55 -29.31 -50.79
CA GLY A 90 15.20 -28.89 -49.54
C GLY A 90 16.45 -29.69 -49.17
N ASN A 91 16.92 -30.57 -50.04
CA ASN A 91 18.12 -31.39 -49.85
C ASN A 91 19.38 -30.62 -50.25
N TYR A 92 19.66 -29.50 -49.57
CA TYR A 92 20.69 -28.54 -50.01
C TYR A 92 22.11 -29.12 -50.04
N LYS A 93 22.45 -30.07 -49.15
CA LYS A 93 23.75 -30.75 -49.18
C LYS A 93 23.93 -31.62 -50.43
N GLN A 94 22.90 -32.37 -50.82
CA GLN A 94 22.92 -33.18 -52.03
C GLN A 94 22.85 -32.31 -53.30
N ALA A 95 22.11 -31.20 -53.24
CA ALA A 95 22.13 -30.19 -54.30
C ALA A 95 23.54 -29.61 -54.48
N LEU A 96 24.23 -29.32 -53.37
CA LEU A 96 25.62 -28.83 -53.38
C LEU A 96 26.57 -29.84 -54.02
N GLU A 97 26.46 -31.13 -53.69
CA GLU A 97 27.29 -32.19 -54.28
C GLU A 97 27.16 -32.21 -55.81
N HIS A 98 25.94 -32.22 -56.34
CA HIS A 98 25.71 -32.22 -57.79
C HIS A 98 26.15 -30.92 -58.47
N SER A 99 25.85 -29.76 -57.89
CA SER A 99 26.27 -28.46 -58.43
C SER A 99 27.79 -28.24 -58.37
N SER A 100 28.48 -28.84 -57.38
CA SER A 100 29.94 -28.77 -57.27
C SER A 100 30.62 -29.54 -58.40
N VAL A 101 30.12 -30.73 -58.75
CA VAL A 101 30.65 -31.52 -59.89
C VAL A 101 30.47 -30.76 -61.21
N VAL A 102 29.32 -30.11 -61.42
CA VAL A 102 29.08 -29.26 -62.60
C VAL A 102 30.02 -28.06 -62.62
N TYR A 103 30.31 -27.47 -61.45
CA TYR A 103 31.23 -26.34 -61.33
C TYR A 103 32.69 -26.73 -61.62
N GLU A 104 33.15 -27.89 -61.15
CA GLU A 104 34.50 -28.39 -61.44
C GLU A 104 34.73 -28.61 -62.93
N ARG A 105 33.70 -29.05 -63.66
CA ARG A 105 33.76 -29.29 -65.11
C ARG A 105 33.64 -28.00 -65.94
N ASN A 106 32.75 -27.10 -65.52
CA ASN A 106 32.52 -25.84 -66.19
C ASN A 106 32.33 -24.69 -65.18
N PRO A 107 33.43 -24.06 -64.71
CA PRO A 107 33.36 -22.97 -63.75
C PRO A 107 32.67 -21.71 -64.29
N CYS A 108 32.54 -21.58 -65.62
CA CYS A 108 31.95 -20.40 -66.27
C CYS A 108 30.43 -20.51 -66.49
N ARG A 109 29.81 -21.60 -66.03
CA ARG A 109 28.38 -21.87 -66.23
C ARG A 109 27.53 -21.04 -65.25
N THR A 110 26.98 -19.93 -65.72
CA THR A 110 26.31 -18.90 -64.89
C THR A 110 25.03 -19.38 -64.19
N ASP A 111 24.22 -20.25 -64.82
CA ASP A 111 23.04 -20.88 -64.21
C ASP A 111 23.41 -21.78 -63.02
N ASN A 112 24.54 -22.49 -63.09
CA ASN A 112 25.06 -23.27 -61.96
C ASN A 112 25.64 -22.37 -60.85
N LEU A 113 26.35 -21.29 -61.19
CA LEU A 113 26.86 -20.34 -60.21
C LEU A 113 25.73 -19.66 -59.42
N LEU A 114 24.65 -19.26 -60.10
CA LEU A 114 23.46 -18.72 -59.44
C LEU A 114 22.84 -19.75 -58.47
N LEU A 115 22.73 -21.01 -58.90
CA LEU A 115 22.21 -22.10 -58.07
C LEU A 115 23.11 -22.40 -56.86
N LEU A 116 24.44 -22.41 -57.04
CA LEU A 116 25.41 -22.54 -55.95
C LEU A 116 25.26 -21.41 -54.94
N GLY A 117 25.12 -20.17 -55.41
CA GLY A 117 24.83 -19.03 -54.56
C GLY A 117 23.58 -19.25 -53.70
N ALA A 118 22.49 -19.70 -54.31
CA ALA A 118 21.25 -20.01 -53.61
C ALA A 118 21.39 -21.19 -52.62
N ILE A 119 22.13 -22.24 -52.98
CA ILE A 119 22.42 -23.39 -52.10
C ILE A 119 23.21 -22.95 -50.86
N HIS A 120 24.28 -22.18 -51.05
CA HIS A 120 25.09 -21.67 -49.93
C HIS A 120 24.28 -20.74 -49.02
N TYR A 121 23.37 -19.94 -49.58
CA TYR A 121 22.45 -19.15 -48.76
C TYR A 121 21.57 -20.03 -47.86
N GLN A 122 20.99 -21.11 -48.41
CA GLN A 122 20.15 -22.05 -47.64
C GLN A 122 20.94 -22.87 -46.61
N LEU A 123 22.24 -23.05 -46.82
CA LEU A 123 23.16 -23.68 -45.87
C LEU A 123 23.69 -22.70 -44.80
N HIS A 124 23.29 -21.42 -44.85
CA HIS A 124 23.78 -20.33 -43.99
C HIS A 124 25.26 -19.97 -44.20
N ASP A 125 25.85 -20.38 -45.32
CA ASP A 125 27.21 -20.05 -45.74
C ASP A 125 27.22 -18.75 -46.56
N TYR A 126 26.84 -17.63 -45.92
CA TYR A 126 26.57 -16.37 -46.60
C TYR A 126 27.76 -15.80 -47.39
N ASP A 127 28.99 -16.01 -46.93
CA ASP A 127 30.19 -15.56 -47.63
C ASP A 127 30.42 -16.32 -48.94
N GLN A 128 30.12 -17.63 -48.96
CA GLN A 128 30.20 -18.44 -50.17
C GLN A 128 29.06 -18.11 -51.13
N CYS A 129 27.86 -17.83 -50.62
CA CYS A 129 26.76 -17.29 -51.43
C CYS A 129 27.21 -16.02 -52.17
N ILE A 130 27.79 -15.05 -51.46
CA ILE A 130 28.26 -13.80 -52.06
C ILE A 130 29.34 -14.09 -53.11
N THR A 131 30.33 -14.91 -52.78
CA THR A 131 31.46 -15.22 -53.68
C THR A 131 31.00 -15.87 -54.99
N LYS A 132 30.07 -16.84 -54.95
CA LYS A 132 29.58 -17.53 -56.15
C LYS A 132 28.71 -16.64 -57.03
N ASN A 133 27.92 -15.73 -56.45
CA ASN A 133 27.20 -14.74 -57.23
C ASN A 133 28.15 -13.67 -57.82
N GLU A 134 29.22 -13.28 -57.13
CA GLU A 134 30.26 -12.39 -57.70
C GLU A 134 31.01 -13.04 -58.87
N GLU A 135 31.32 -14.34 -58.78
CA GLU A 135 31.89 -15.09 -59.91
C GLU A 135 30.95 -15.06 -61.14
N ALA A 136 29.65 -15.23 -60.94
CA ALA A 136 28.67 -15.13 -62.03
C ALA A 136 28.63 -13.72 -62.64
N LEU A 137 28.69 -12.68 -61.80
CA LEU A 137 28.65 -11.28 -62.24
C LEU A 137 29.91 -10.83 -63.00
N ARG A 138 31.07 -11.49 -62.77
CA ARG A 138 32.27 -11.26 -63.61
C ARG A 138 32.08 -11.74 -65.04
N ILE A 139 31.19 -12.70 -65.27
CA ILE A 139 30.87 -13.26 -66.59
C ILE A 139 29.70 -12.49 -67.22
N ASP A 140 28.64 -12.24 -66.45
CA ASP A 140 27.49 -11.43 -66.86
C ASP A 140 27.13 -10.36 -65.80
N PRO A 141 27.56 -9.10 -66.01
CA PRO A 141 27.25 -8.01 -65.10
C PRO A 141 25.76 -7.63 -65.01
N HIS A 142 24.92 -8.06 -65.96
CA HIS A 142 23.48 -7.72 -66.01
C HIS A 142 22.58 -8.79 -65.36
N PHE A 143 23.17 -9.73 -64.60
CA PHE A 143 22.45 -10.84 -63.99
C PHE A 143 21.74 -10.43 -62.68
N ALA A 144 20.51 -9.92 -62.79
CA ALA A 144 19.74 -9.33 -61.69
C ALA A 144 19.54 -10.27 -60.48
N GLU A 145 19.34 -11.57 -60.73
CA GLU A 145 19.15 -12.59 -59.70
C GLU A 145 20.37 -12.75 -58.78
N CYS A 146 21.59 -12.54 -59.30
CA CYS A 146 22.82 -12.61 -58.50
C CYS A 146 22.86 -11.50 -57.46
N TYR A 147 22.50 -10.27 -57.85
CA TYR A 147 22.39 -9.14 -56.93
C TYR A 147 21.29 -9.38 -55.88
N GLY A 148 20.16 -9.98 -56.27
CA GLY A 148 19.09 -10.38 -55.34
C GLY A 148 19.55 -11.41 -54.29
N ASN A 149 20.31 -12.43 -54.70
CA ASN A 149 20.88 -13.44 -53.81
C ASN A 149 21.90 -12.83 -52.83
N MET A 150 22.80 -11.96 -53.33
CA MET A 150 23.75 -11.24 -52.49
C MET A 150 23.04 -10.31 -51.49
N ALA A 151 22.00 -9.60 -51.92
CA ALA A 151 21.21 -8.74 -51.05
C ALA A 151 20.55 -9.53 -49.90
N ASN A 152 20.05 -10.74 -50.18
CA ASN A 152 19.55 -11.65 -49.15
C ASN A 152 20.65 -12.04 -48.15
N ALA A 153 21.83 -12.43 -48.63
CA ALA A 153 22.97 -12.79 -47.77
C ALA A 153 23.42 -11.62 -46.87
N TRP A 154 23.54 -10.40 -47.42
CA TRP A 154 23.90 -9.21 -46.65
C TRP A 154 22.85 -8.84 -45.59
N LYS A 155 21.56 -9.05 -45.90
CA LYS A 155 20.45 -8.84 -44.95
C LYS A 155 20.55 -9.79 -43.75
N GLU A 156 20.88 -11.07 -43.99
CA GLU A 156 21.06 -12.06 -42.92
C GLU A 156 22.36 -11.81 -42.12
N LYS A 157 23.42 -11.29 -42.74
CA LYS A 157 24.63 -10.79 -42.04
C LYS A 157 24.40 -9.52 -41.23
N GLY A 158 23.20 -8.93 -41.27
CA GLY A 158 22.83 -7.73 -40.52
C GLY A 158 23.26 -6.40 -41.16
N ASN A 159 23.94 -6.42 -42.30
CA ASN A 159 24.30 -5.20 -43.03
C ASN A 159 23.16 -4.79 -43.97
N ILE A 160 22.14 -4.15 -43.38
CA ILE A 160 20.90 -3.80 -44.07
C ILE A 160 21.12 -2.71 -45.14
N ASP A 161 22.06 -1.79 -44.94
CA ASP A 161 22.35 -0.74 -45.93
C ASP A 161 22.90 -1.33 -47.23
N THR A 162 23.87 -2.24 -47.12
CA THR A 162 24.42 -2.95 -48.27
C THR A 162 23.37 -3.84 -48.93
N ALA A 163 22.52 -4.51 -48.15
CA ALA A 163 21.41 -5.29 -48.70
C ALA A 163 20.44 -4.42 -49.53
N ILE A 164 20.06 -3.24 -49.02
CA ILE A 164 19.19 -2.29 -49.73
C ILE A 164 19.83 -1.86 -51.05
N GLN A 165 21.13 -1.53 -51.06
CA GLN A 165 21.84 -1.15 -52.28
C GLN A 165 21.76 -2.25 -53.33
N TYR A 166 22.06 -3.50 -52.96
CA TYR A 166 22.01 -4.63 -53.91
C TYR A 166 20.60 -4.94 -54.41
N TYR A 167 19.55 -4.81 -53.59
CA TYR A 167 18.17 -4.93 -54.08
C TYR A 167 17.81 -3.83 -55.09
N LEU A 168 18.23 -2.58 -54.83
CA LEU A 168 17.98 -1.48 -55.76
C LEU A 168 18.68 -1.72 -57.10
N PHE A 169 19.93 -2.19 -57.10
CA PHE A 169 20.63 -2.59 -58.32
C PHE A 169 19.92 -3.73 -59.07
N ALA A 170 19.46 -4.77 -58.35
CA ALA A 170 18.70 -5.86 -58.97
C ALA A 170 17.41 -5.36 -59.65
N ILE A 171 16.72 -4.42 -59.01
CA ILE A 171 15.48 -3.81 -59.53
C ILE A 171 15.77 -2.85 -60.70
N GLU A 172 16.89 -2.14 -60.68
CA GLU A 172 17.31 -1.27 -61.80
C GLU A 172 17.57 -2.08 -63.07
N LEU A 173 18.24 -3.22 -62.94
CA LEU A 173 18.48 -4.16 -64.04
C LEU A 173 17.19 -4.87 -64.49
N GLN A 174 16.31 -5.22 -63.54
CA GLN A 174 15.07 -5.94 -63.82
C GLN A 174 13.88 -5.33 -63.02
N PRO A 175 13.18 -4.32 -63.56
CA PRO A 175 12.11 -3.63 -62.84
C PRO A 175 10.89 -4.51 -62.49
N ASN A 176 10.69 -5.62 -63.20
CA ASN A 176 9.61 -6.59 -62.96
C ASN A 176 9.98 -7.70 -61.95
N PHE A 177 11.12 -7.58 -61.26
CA PHE A 177 11.58 -8.56 -60.27
C PHE A 177 10.79 -8.45 -58.94
N ALA A 178 9.59 -9.05 -58.91
CA ALA A 178 8.65 -8.93 -57.78
C ALA A 178 9.24 -9.38 -56.43
N ASP A 179 10.04 -10.45 -56.41
CA ASP A 179 10.67 -10.94 -55.17
C ASP A 179 11.71 -9.96 -54.61
N ALA A 180 12.46 -9.25 -55.48
CA ALA A 180 13.39 -8.21 -55.05
C ALA A 180 12.66 -7.02 -54.42
N TRP A 181 11.51 -6.61 -54.97
CA TRP A 181 10.64 -5.58 -54.37
C TRP A 181 10.10 -5.99 -52.99
N SER A 182 9.64 -7.24 -52.83
CA SER A 182 9.16 -7.75 -51.54
C SER A 182 10.28 -7.83 -50.49
N ASN A 183 11.46 -8.30 -50.89
CA ASN A 183 12.63 -8.39 -50.01
C ASN A 183 13.20 -7.01 -49.64
N LEU A 184 13.18 -6.04 -50.57
CA LEU A 184 13.52 -4.65 -50.29
C LEU A 184 12.55 -4.02 -49.28
N ALA A 185 11.25 -4.33 -49.38
CA ALA A 185 10.27 -3.88 -48.39
C ALA A 185 10.60 -4.36 -46.98
N SER A 186 10.98 -5.64 -46.83
CA SER A 186 11.43 -6.22 -45.57
C SER A 186 12.69 -5.52 -45.03
N ALA A 187 13.65 -5.20 -45.89
CA ALA A 187 14.86 -4.46 -45.51
C ALA A 187 14.55 -3.03 -45.05
N TYR A 188 13.67 -2.30 -45.75
CA TYR A 188 13.22 -0.97 -45.32
C TYR A 188 12.45 -1.00 -44.00
N MET A 189 11.64 -2.04 -43.78
CA MET A 189 10.95 -2.25 -42.50
C MET A 189 11.94 -2.40 -41.35
N ARG A 190 13.02 -3.19 -41.51
CA ARG A 190 14.10 -3.32 -40.50
C ARG A 190 14.84 -2.00 -40.23
N LYS A 191 14.87 -1.09 -41.21
CA LYS A 191 15.44 0.26 -41.10
C LYS A 191 14.46 1.31 -40.56
N GLY A 192 13.20 0.95 -40.29
CA GLY A 192 12.16 1.89 -39.85
C GLY A 192 11.59 2.80 -40.95
N ARG A 193 11.94 2.56 -42.22
CA ARG A 193 11.47 3.32 -43.38
C ARG A 193 10.14 2.77 -43.88
N LEU A 194 9.09 2.98 -43.08
CA LEU A 194 7.78 2.31 -43.26
C LEU A 194 7.06 2.71 -44.56
N ASN A 195 7.20 3.96 -44.99
CA ASN A 195 6.54 4.46 -46.20
C ASN A 195 7.14 3.83 -47.46
N GLU A 196 8.47 3.79 -47.54
CA GLU A 196 9.19 3.15 -48.63
C GLU A 196 8.94 1.64 -48.64
N ALA A 197 8.89 1.00 -47.47
CA ALA A 197 8.53 -0.41 -47.35
C ALA A 197 7.11 -0.69 -47.91
N ALA A 198 6.13 0.14 -47.57
CA ALA A 198 4.76 -0.04 -48.05
C ALA A 198 4.64 0.16 -49.58
N GLN A 199 5.38 1.12 -50.14
CA GLN A 199 5.45 1.32 -51.58
C GLN A 199 6.06 0.08 -52.28
N CYS A 200 7.16 -0.45 -51.74
CA CYS A 200 7.80 -1.65 -52.27
C CYS A 200 6.87 -2.88 -52.23
N CYS A 201 6.12 -3.10 -51.13
CA CYS A 201 5.13 -4.17 -51.06
C CYS A 201 4.01 -4.00 -52.10
N ARG A 202 3.48 -2.79 -52.28
CA ARG A 202 2.45 -2.53 -53.30
C ARG A 202 2.97 -2.76 -54.71
N GLN A 203 4.21 -2.36 -54.98
CA GLN A 203 4.86 -2.60 -56.27
C GLN A 203 5.06 -4.10 -56.52
N ALA A 204 5.53 -4.85 -55.52
CA ALA A 204 5.67 -6.30 -55.60
C ALA A 204 4.31 -6.98 -55.91
N LEU A 205 3.23 -6.54 -55.26
CA LEU A 205 1.88 -7.06 -55.47
C LEU A 205 1.24 -6.61 -56.80
N ALA A 206 1.59 -5.43 -57.31
CA ALA A 206 1.18 -4.99 -58.64
C ALA A 206 1.81 -5.84 -59.74
N LEU A 207 3.06 -6.27 -59.54
CA LEU A 207 3.78 -7.17 -60.45
C LEU A 207 3.32 -8.62 -60.31
N ASN A 208 3.10 -9.09 -59.08
CA ASN A 208 2.63 -10.44 -58.78
C ASN A 208 1.62 -10.44 -57.62
N PRO A 209 0.30 -10.43 -57.90
CA PRO A 209 -0.73 -10.45 -56.86
C PRO A 209 -0.76 -11.71 -55.99
N ARG A 210 -0.10 -12.80 -56.42
CA ARG A 210 -0.05 -14.08 -55.71
C ARG A 210 1.19 -14.23 -54.81
N LEU A 211 2.00 -13.17 -54.64
CA LEU A 211 3.20 -13.22 -53.83
C LEU A 211 2.86 -13.17 -52.33
N VAL A 212 2.91 -14.33 -51.68
CA VAL A 212 2.48 -14.54 -50.27
C VAL A 212 3.31 -13.71 -49.29
N ASP A 213 4.62 -13.67 -49.46
CA ASP A 213 5.53 -12.87 -48.61
C ASP A 213 5.23 -11.37 -48.68
N ALA A 214 4.83 -10.85 -49.85
CA ALA A 214 4.49 -9.45 -50.02
C ALA A 214 3.18 -9.08 -49.30
N HIS A 215 2.17 -9.97 -49.33
CA HIS A 215 0.95 -9.82 -48.52
C HIS A 215 1.26 -9.85 -47.02
N SER A 216 2.12 -10.77 -46.58
CA SER A 216 2.53 -10.85 -45.16
C SER A 216 3.32 -9.63 -44.70
N ASN A 217 4.29 -9.17 -45.51
CA ASN A 217 5.08 -7.96 -45.23
C ASN A 217 4.20 -6.71 -45.21
N LEU A 218 3.24 -6.59 -46.13
CA LEU A 218 2.26 -5.50 -46.12
C LEU A 218 1.39 -5.54 -44.86
N GLY A 219 0.95 -6.73 -44.44
CA GLY A 219 0.19 -6.92 -43.21
C GLY A 219 0.97 -6.47 -41.97
N ASN A 220 2.26 -6.81 -41.88
CA ASN A 220 3.13 -6.38 -40.79
C ASN A 220 3.27 -4.86 -40.75
N LEU A 221 3.40 -4.21 -41.92
CA LEU A 221 3.47 -2.75 -42.02
C LEU A 221 2.16 -2.08 -41.60
N MET A 222 1.01 -2.59 -42.06
CA MET A 222 -0.30 -2.08 -41.66
C MET A 222 -0.51 -2.22 -40.15
N LYS A 223 -0.06 -3.33 -39.55
CA LYS A 223 -0.10 -3.55 -38.11
C LYS A 223 0.73 -2.49 -37.36
N ILE A 224 1.98 -2.27 -37.77
CA ILE A 224 2.86 -1.26 -37.15
C ILE A 224 2.26 0.16 -37.26
N GLN A 225 1.54 0.45 -38.35
CA GLN A 225 0.85 1.73 -38.56
C GLN A 225 -0.49 1.85 -37.83
N GLY A 226 -0.95 0.81 -37.11
CA GLY A 226 -2.23 0.79 -36.39
C GLY A 226 -3.45 0.44 -37.24
N PHE A 227 -3.27 0.13 -38.52
CA PHE A 227 -4.31 -0.31 -39.45
C PHE A 227 -4.60 -1.80 -39.29
N VAL A 228 -5.19 -2.17 -38.14
CA VAL A 228 -5.39 -3.57 -37.72
C VAL A 228 -6.28 -4.34 -38.70
N LYS A 229 -7.33 -3.71 -39.26
CA LYS A 229 -8.26 -4.36 -40.18
C LYS A 229 -7.60 -4.66 -41.52
N GLU A 230 -6.78 -3.74 -42.00
CA GLU A 230 -5.98 -3.87 -43.21
C GLU A 230 -4.92 -4.96 -43.04
N ALA A 231 -4.25 -5.00 -41.88
CA ALA A 231 -3.30 -6.06 -41.53
C ALA A 231 -3.96 -7.45 -41.55
N TYR A 232 -5.14 -7.56 -40.92
CA TYR A 232 -5.94 -8.79 -40.91
C TYR A 232 -6.27 -9.27 -42.33
N ASN A 233 -6.75 -8.37 -43.20
CA ASN A 233 -7.06 -8.69 -44.59
C ASN A 233 -5.83 -9.17 -45.37
N CYS A 234 -4.67 -8.52 -45.17
CA CYS A 234 -3.43 -8.91 -45.83
C CYS A 234 -2.98 -10.32 -45.42
N TYR A 235 -3.08 -10.67 -44.13
CA TYR A 235 -2.76 -12.03 -43.66
C TYR A 235 -3.76 -13.06 -44.17
N LEU A 236 -5.05 -12.73 -44.24
CA LEU A 236 -6.04 -13.62 -44.84
C LEU A 236 -5.79 -13.85 -46.32
N GLU A 237 -5.41 -12.83 -47.09
CA GLU A 237 -5.06 -13.01 -48.51
C GLU A 237 -3.82 -13.90 -48.67
N ALA A 238 -2.80 -13.74 -47.83
CA ALA A 238 -1.65 -14.66 -47.78
C ALA A 238 -2.10 -16.12 -47.52
N LEU A 239 -3.01 -16.34 -46.57
CA LEU A 239 -3.54 -17.67 -46.25
C LEU A 239 -4.51 -18.22 -47.33
N ARG A 240 -5.24 -17.35 -48.03
CA ARG A 240 -6.11 -17.73 -49.15
C ARG A 240 -5.28 -18.25 -50.33
N ILE A 241 -4.12 -17.64 -50.57
CA ILE A 241 -3.18 -18.07 -51.61
C ILE A 241 -2.43 -19.33 -51.16
N GLN A 242 -1.93 -19.34 -49.93
CA GLN A 242 -1.14 -20.44 -49.37
C GLN A 242 -1.56 -20.78 -47.93
N PRO A 243 -2.49 -21.74 -47.74
CA PRO A 243 -3.01 -22.11 -46.42
C PRO A 243 -1.97 -22.67 -45.44
N ASN A 244 -0.85 -23.21 -45.95
CA ASN A 244 0.23 -23.77 -45.11
C ASN A 244 1.32 -22.73 -44.73
N PHE A 245 1.10 -21.44 -45.02
CA PHE A 245 2.07 -20.39 -44.70
C PHE A 245 2.06 -20.03 -43.20
N ALA A 246 2.89 -20.74 -42.43
CA ALA A 246 2.94 -20.65 -40.96
C ALA A 246 3.16 -19.23 -40.41
N ILE A 247 3.89 -18.37 -41.14
CA ILE A 247 4.17 -16.99 -40.73
C ILE A 247 2.89 -16.16 -40.67
N ALA A 248 2.00 -16.27 -41.66
CA ALA A 248 0.72 -15.55 -41.63
C ALA A 248 -0.20 -16.04 -40.50
N TRP A 249 -0.21 -17.33 -40.19
CA TRP A 249 -0.92 -17.85 -39.01
C TRP A 249 -0.40 -17.24 -37.70
N SER A 250 0.92 -17.16 -37.54
CA SER A 250 1.56 -16.53 -36.36
C SER A 250 1.24 -15.03 -36.27
N ASN A 251 1.32 -14.30 -37.39
CA ASN A 251 1.05 -12.86 -37.39
C ASN A 251 -0.44 -12.55 -37.13
N LEU A 252 -1.34 -13.38 -37.67
CA LEU A 252 -2.77 -13.32 -37.38
C LEU A 252 -3.05 -13.59 -35.90
N ALA A 253 -2.41 -14.60 -35.31
CA ALA A 253 -2.50 -14.90 -33.89
C ALA A 253 -2.04 -13.72 -33.02
N GLY A 254 -0.98 -13.02 -33.45
CA GLY A 254 -0.50 -11.79 -32.81
C GLY A 254 -1.54 -10.67 -32.77
N LEU A 255 -2.36 -10.50 -33.82
CA LEU A 255 -3.45 -9.51 -33.81
C LEU A 255 -4.53 -9.85 -32.76
N PHE A 256 -4.90 -11.13 -32.64
CA PHE A 256 -5.88 -11.57 -31.64
C PHE A 256 -5.34 -11.48 -30.21
N MET A 257 -4.04 -11.72 -30.02
CA MET A 257 -3.36 -11.54 -28.73
C MET A 257 -3.44 -10.08 -28.27
N GLU A 258 -3.13 -9.12 -29.15
CA GLU A 258 -3.22 -7.69 -28.85
C GLU A 258 -4.67 -7.22 -28.61
N ALA A 259 -5.65 -7.85 -29.29
CA ALA A 259 -7.08 -7.61 -29.07
C ALA A 259 -7.63 -8.26 -27.78
N GLY A 260 -6.84 -9.07 -27.07
CA GLY A 260 -7.26 -9.80 -25.86
C GLY A 260 -8.07 -11.07 -26.11
N ASP A 261 -8.25 -11.48 -27.37
CA ASP A 261 -8.91 -12.73 -27.74
C ASP A 261 -7.90 -13.90 -27.67
N LEU A 262 -7.58 -14.29 -26.44
CA LEU A 262 -6.57 -15.29 -26.14
C LEU A 262 -6.90 -16.67 -26.73
N ASN A 263 -8.19 -17.01 -26.89
CA ASN A 263 -8.63 -18.30 -27.42
C ASN A 263 -8.35 -18.42 -28.93
N ARG A 264 -8.64 -17.37 -29.71
CA ARG A 264 -8.28 -17.37 -31.14
C ARG A 264 -6.78 -17.27 -31.36
N ALA A 265 -6.09 -16.46 -30.56
CA ALA A 265 -4.62 -16.41 -30.58
C ALA A 265 -4.01 -17.80 -30.34
N LEU A 266 -4.51 -18.53 -29.33
CA LEU A 266 -4.08 -19.89 -29.04
C LEU A 266 -4.27 -20.84 -30.23
N GLN A 267 -5.45 -20.82 -30.86
CA GLN A 267 -5.75 -21.68 -32.02
C GLN A 267 -4.79 -21.42 -33.18
N TYR A 268 -4.55 -20.15 -33.52
CA TYR A 268 -3.72 -19.79 -34.67
C TYR A 268 -2.23 -19.99 -34.42
N TYR A 269 -1.73 -19.75 -33.21
CA TYR A 269 -0.35 -20.13 -32.88
C TYR A 269 -0.14 -21.65 -32.90
N LYS A 270 -1.14 -22.45 -32.48
CA LYS A 270 -1.08 -23.92 -32.61
C LYS A 270 -0.96 -24.36 -34.07
N GLU A 271 -1.73 -23.75 -34.97
CA GLU A 271 -1.60 -24.03 -36.41
C GLU A 271 -0.23 -23.61 -36.95
N ALA A 272 0.29 -22.44 -36.54
CA ALA A 272 1.62 -21.99 -36.96
C ALA A 272 2.72 -22.99 -36.56
N VAL A 273 2.72 -23.48 -35.31
CA VAL A 273 3.72 -24.47 -34.85
C VAL A 273 3.47 -25.88 -35.40
N ARG A 274 2.22 -26.23 -35.76
CA ARG A 274 1.90 -27.49 -36.44
C ARG A 274 2.47 -27.51 -37.85
N LEU A 275 2.35 -26.39 -38.57
CA LEU A 275 2.85 -26.22 -39.94
C LEU A 275 4.37 -26.05 -39.97
N LYS A 276 4.97 -25.40 -38.96
CA LYS A 276 6.41 -25.24 -38.81
C LYS A 276 6.86 -25.63 -37.39
N PRO A 277 7.23 -26.90 -37.15
CA PRO A 277 7.62 -27.39 -35.82
C PRO A 277 8.88 -26.78 -35.20
N ALA A 278 9.71 -26.08 -35.98
CA ALA A 278 10.90 -25.36 -35.49
C ALA A 278 10.69 -23.83 -35.48
N PHE A 279 9.46 -23.36 -35.30
CA PHE A 279 9.14 -21.93 -35.34
C PHE A 279 9.31 -21.28 -33.97
N PHE A 280 10.49 -20.71 -33.74
CA PHE A 280 10.88 -20.03 -32.49
C PHE A 280 9.86 -18.98 -32.01
N ASP A 281 9.58 -17.96 -32.84
CA ASP A 281 8.70 -16.84 -32.44
C ASP A 281 7.28 -17.31 -32.11
N ALA A 282 6.77 -18.29 -32.86
CA ALA A 282 5.46 -18.86 -32.60
C ALA A 282 5.41 -19.61 -31.27
N TYR A 283 6.46 -20.35 -30.88
CA TYR A 283 6.52 -20.98 -29.56
C TYR A 283 6.66 -19.96 -28.42
N LEU A 284 7.49 -18.93 -28.59
CA LEU A 284 7.64 -17.87 -27.59
C LEU A 284 6.30 -17.17 -27.32
N ASN A 285 5.61 -16.77 -28.39
CA ASN A 285 4.31 -16.10 -28.27
C ASN A 285 3.19 -17.04 -27.82
N LEU A 286 3.19 -18.30 -28.24
CA LEU A 286 2.27 -19.32 -27.72
C LEU A 286 2.45 -19.52 -26.20
N GLY A 287 3.69 -19.50 -25.72
CA GLY A 287 3.99 -19.52 -24.29
C GLY A 287 3.40 -18.32 -23.54
N ASN A 288 3.49 -17.12 -24.13
CA ASN A 288 2.87 -15.91 -23.57
C ASN A 288 1.33 -16.04 -23.52
N VAL A 289 0.69 -16.62 -24.54
CA VAL A 289 -0.76 -16.88 -24.55
C VAL A 289 -1.14 -17.85 -23.43
N TYR A 290 -0.42 -18.97 -23.30
CA TYR A 290 -0.66 -19.92 -22.22
C TYR A 290 -0.46 -19.31 -20.83
N LYS A 291 0.54 -18.45 -20.67
CA LYS A 291 0.73 -17.69 -19.44
C LYS A 291 -0.49 -16.80 -19.13
N ALA A 292 -0.95 -16.02 -20.11
CA ALA A 292 -2.12 -15.15 -19.95
C ALA A 292 -3.42 -15.91 -19.66
N LEU A 293 -3.55 -17.14 -20.16
CA LEU A 293 -4.67 -18.05 -19.89
C LEU A 293 -4.58 -18.77 -18.53
N GLY A 294 -3.52 -18.56 -17.74
CA GLY A 294 -3.32 -19.28 -16.47
C GLY A 294 -2.97 -20.77 -16.65
N MET A 295 -2.32 -21.12 -17.76
CA MET A 295 -1.90 -22.49 -18.10
C MET A 295 -0.36 -22.61 -18.07
N PRO A 296 0.25 -22.65 -16.88
CA PRO A 296 1.68 -22.42 -16.76
C PRO A 296 2.53 -23.63 -17.15
N LYS A 297 1.98 -24.86 -17.13
CA LYS A 297 2.71 -26.07 -17.57
C LYS A 297 2.95 -26.04 -19.07
N GLU A 298 1.93 -25.67 -19.83
CA GLU A 298 1.97 -25.52 -21.28
C GLU A 298 2.86 -24.35 -21.69
N ALA A 299 2.83 -23.24 -20.94
CA ALA A 299 3.73 -22.11 -21.15
C ALA A 299 5.20 -22.52 -21.01
N ILE A 300 5.56 -23.27 -19.96
CA ILE A 300 6.92 -23.80 -19.73
C ILE A 300 7.36 -24.65 -20.93
N VAL A 301 6.52 -25.58 -21.40
CA VAL A 301 6.86 -26.44 -22.55
C VAL A 301 7.11 -25.60 -23.81
N CYS A 302 6.32 -24.56 -24.05
CA CYS A 302 6.49 -23.69 -25.20
C CYS A 302 7.80 -22.90 -25.13
N TYR A 303 8.14 -22.30 -23.98
CA TYR A 303 9.42 -21.61 -23.81
C TYR A 303 10.61 -22.56 -23.92
N GLN A 304 10.51 -23.77 -23.38
CA GLN A 304 11.56 -24.79 -23.53
C GLN A 304 11.76 -25.19 -24.99
N ARG A 305 10.68 -25.34 -25.78
CA ARG A 305 10.77 -25.60 -27.22
C ARG A 305 11.38 -24.43 -27.98
N ALA A 306 11.02 -23.20 -27.64
CA ALA A 306 11.67 -22.01 -28.20
C ALA A 306 13.19 -22.04 -27.90
N LEU A 307 13.58 -22.30 -26.66
CA LEU A 307 14.99 -22.41 -26.26
C LEU A 307 15.74 -23.61 -26.85
N GLN A 308 15.04 -24.67 -27.26
CA GLN A 308 15.66 -25.77 -28.03
C GLN A 308 16.06 -25.33 -29.44
N VAL A 309 15.29 -24.43 -30.05
CA VAL A 309 15.58 -23.86 -31.37
C VAL A 309 16.65 -22.77 -31.26
N GLN A 310 16.53 -21.89 -30.27
CA GLN A 310 17.48 -20.79 -30.02
C GLN A 310 17.89 -20.74 -28.53
N PRO A 311 19.00 -21.40 -28.15
CA PRO A 311 19.41 -21.56 -26.75
C PRO A 311 19.92 -20.30 -26.04
N ASP A 312 20.28 -19.26 -26.78
CA ASP A 312 20.94 -18.03 -26.31
C ASP A 312 19.99 -16.83 -26.16
N TYR A 313 18.67 -17.07 -26.18
CA TYR A 313 17.68 -16.00 -26.16
C TYR A 313 17.27 -15.59 -24.74
N ALA A 314 17.78 -14.45 -24.27
CA ALA A 314 17.57 -13.95 -22.91
C ALA A 314 16.09 -13.79 -22.51
N MET A 315 15.24 -13.22 -23.37
CA MET A 315 13.82 -13.00 -23.05
C MET A 315 13.04 -14.30 -22.80
N ALA A 316 13.39 -15.40 -23.50
CA ALA A 316 12.73 -16.69 -23.28
C ALA A 316 13.04 -17.25 -21.88
N TYR A 317 14.28 -17.10 -21.41
CA TYR A 317 14.64 -17.42 -20.02
C TYR A 317 13.93 -16.50 -19.01
N GLY A 318 13.81 -15.21 -19.29
CA GLY A 318 13.08 -14.26 -18.44
C GLY A 318 11.60 -14.60 -18.29
N ASN A 319 10.93 -14.95 -19.41
CA ASN A 319 9.53 -15.36 -19.42
C ASN A 319 9.33 -16.70 -18.70
N LEU A 320 10.22 -17.66 -18.94
CA LEU A 320 10.22 -18.94 -18.24
C LEU A 320 10.41 -18.78 -16.73
N ALA A 321 11.35 -17.91 -16.31
CA ALA A 321 11.59 -17.59 -14.91
C ALA A 321 10.37 -16.95 -14.24
N SER A 322 9.68 -16.06 -14.95
CA SER A 322 8.44 -15.42 -14.46
C SER A 322 7.33 -16.43 -14.19
N VAL A 323 7.18 -17.45 -15.04
CA VAL A 323 6.19 -18.53 -14.80
C VAL A 323 6.58 -19.37 -13.59
N TYR A 324 7.87 -19.68 -13.40
CA TYR A 324 8.33 -20.38 -12.20
C TYR A 324 8.13 -19.56 -10.92
N PHE A 325 8.33 -18.24 -10.99
CA PHE A 325 8.10 -17.32 -9.87
C PHE A 325 6.62 -17.30 -9.45
N GLU A 326 5.70 -17.21 -10.42
CA GLU A 326 4.24 -17.29 -10.19
C GLU A 326 3.82 -18.64 -9.58
N GLN A 327 4.52 -19.73 -9.92
CA GLN A 327 4.33 -21.05 -9.30
C GLN A 327 4.98 -21.21 -7.91
N ARG A 328 5.59 -20.16 -7.34
CA ARG A 328 6.40 -20.22 -6.11
C ARG A 328 7.61 -21.17 -6.17
N ASN A 329 8.04 -21.57 -7.37
CA ASN A 329 9.27 -22.33 -7.57
C ASN A 329 10.47 -21.37 -7.70
N LEU A 330 10.89 -20.83 -6.54
CA LEU A 330 11.87 -19.76 -6.46
C LEU A 330 13.25 -20.17 -7.00
N ASP A 331 13.67 -21.41 -6.77
CA ASP A 331 14.98 -21.92 -7.24
C ASP A 331 15.08 -21.90 -8.77
N MET A 332 14.04 -22.38 -9.45
CA MET A 332 13.99 -22.38 -10.92
C MET A 332 13.81 -20.97 -11.48
N ALA A 333 13.08 -20.09 -10.79
CA ALA A 333 12.96 -18.69 -11.18
C ALA A 333 14.34 -17.99 -11.14
N ILE A 334 15.05 -18.11 -10.00
CA ILE A 334 16.38 -17.52 -9.80
C ILE A 334 17.37 -18.05 -10.85
N LEU A 335 17.39 -19.38 -11.09
CA LEU A 335 18.28 -20.00 -12.08
C LEU A 335 18.05 -19.41 -13.48
N ASN A 336 16.79 -19.33 -13.93
CA ASN A 336 16.48 -18.87 -15.27
C ASN A 336 16.65 -17.34 -15.42
N TYR A 337 16.36 -16.54 -14.39
CA TYR A 337 16.70 -15.10 -14.43
C TYR A 337 18.21 -14.86 -14.52
N ARG A 338 19.02 -15.63 -13.78
CA ARG A 338 20.49 -15.54 -13.90
C ARG A 338 20.97 -15.92 -15.30
N ARG A 339 20.36 -16.93 -15.93
CA ARG A 339 20.65 -17.28 -17.34
C ARG A 339 20.26 -16.15 -18.30
N ALA A 340 19.08 -15.55 -18.12
CA ALA A 340 18.65 -14.42 -18.93
C ALA A 340 19.68 -13.27 -18.86
N ILE A 341 20.16 -12.94 -17.67
CA ILE A 341 21.19 -11.91 -17.43
C ILE A 341 22.56 -12.31 -18.01
N ALA A 342 22.90 -13.61 -17.99
CA ALA A 342 24.15 -14.10 -18.56
C ALA A 342 24.19 -13.96 -20.10
N PHE A 343 23.05 -14.13 -20.77
CA PHE A 343 22.93 -13.93 -22.22
C PHE A 343 22.72 -12.45 -22.61
N ASP A 344 22.08 -11.67 -21.74
CA ASP A 344 21.93 -10.23 -21.90
C ASP A 344 22.17 -9.49 -20.58
N SER A 345 23.38 -8.96 -20.42
CA SER A 345 23.78 -8.20 -19.22
C SER A 345 23.03 -6.87 -19.06
N GLY A 346 22.33 -6.39 -20.09
CA GLY A 346 21.51 -5.18 -20.09
C GLY A 346 20.03 -5.43 -19.77
N PHE A 347 19.62 -6.66 -19.47
CA PHE A 347 18.21 -7.01 -19.28
C PHE A 347 17.64 -6.50 -17.94
N LEU A 348 17.15 -5.25 -17.97
CA LEU A 348 16.62 -4.50 -16.83
C LEU A 348 15.54 -5.26 -16.02
N GLU A 349 14.53 -5.79 -16.72
CA GLU A 349 13.40 -6.47 -16.11
C GLU A 349 13.85 -7.77 -15.42
N ALA A 350 14.87 -8.45 -15.95
CA ALA A 350 15.42 -9.65 -15.32
C ALA A 350 16.11 -9.32 -13.99
N TYR A 351 16.85 -8.21 -13.87
CA TYR A 351 17.41 -7.78 -12.59
C TYR A 351 16.33 -7.44 -11.55
N ASN A 352 15.32 -6.66 -11.94
CA ASN A 352 14.22 -6.32 -11.01
C ASN A 352 13.46 -7.58 -10.56
N ASN A 353 13.13 -8.48 -11.48
CA ASN A 353 12.38 -9.69 -11.16
C ASN A 353 13.22 -10.74 -10.41
N LEU A 354 14.53 -10.83 -10.69
CA LEU A 354 15.45 -11.63 -9.88
C LEU A 354 15.51 -11.10 -8.44
N GLY A 355 15.54 -9.77 -8.26
CA GLY A 355 15.44 -9.14 -6.95
C GLY A 355 14.18 -9.55 -6.19
N ASN A 356 13.02 -9.56 -6.85
CA ASN A 356 11.76 -10.03 -6.25
C ASN A 356 11.85 -11.51 -5.83
N ALA A 357 12.37 -12.37 -6.71
CA ALA A 357 12.53 -13.80 -6.42
C ALA A 357 13.50 -14.07 -5.26
N LEU A 358 14.60 -13.32 -5.18
CA LEU A 358 15.56 -13.42 -4.08
C LEU A 358 14.99 -12.89 -2.75
N LYS A 359 14.21 -11.80 -2.78
CA LYS A 359 13.50 -11.29 -1.60
C LYS A 359 12.54 -12.36 -1.05
N ASP A 360 11.70 -12.95 -1.90
CA ASP A 360 10.76 -14.00 -1.51
C ASP A 360 11.47 -15.27 -1.01
N ALA A 361 12.71 -15.51 -1.46
CA ALA A 361 13.56 -16.60 -0.97
C ALA A 361 14.33 -16.26 0.33
N GLY A 362 14.13 -15.07 0.90
CA GLY A 362 14.81 -14.60 2.12
C GLY A 362 16.25 -14.08 1.90
N LYS A 363 16.72 -13.99 0.66
CA LYS A 363 18.07 -13.53 0.29
C LYS A 363 18.07 -12.02 0.03
N VAL A 364 17.77 -11.25 1.07
CA VAL A 364 17.52 -9.80 0.97
C VAL A 364 18.73 -9.01 0.45
N ASP A 365 19.95 -9.36 0.87
CA ASP A 365 21.17 -8.66 0.42
C ASP A 365 21.42 -8.83 -1.09
N GLU A 366 21.26 -10.06 -1.61
CA GLU A 366 21.35 -10.32 -3.04
C GLU A 366 20.23 -9.61 -3.82
N ALA A 367 19.02 -9.53 -3.25
CA ALA A 367 17.91 -8.80 -3.86
C ALA A 367 18.22 -7.30 -4.01
N MET A 368 18.79 -6.68 -2.96
CA MET A 368 19.20 -5.27 -3.02
C MET A 368 20.30 -5.03 -4.06
N GLN A 369 21.26 -5.94 -4.20
CA GLN A 369 22.27 -5.86 -5.25
C GLN A 369 21.62 -5.90 -6.65
N CYS A 370 20.63 -6.77 -6.86
CA CYS A 370 19.90 -6.84 -8.12
C CYS A 370 19.13 -5.54 -8.42
N TYR A 371 18.43 -4.97 -7.43
CA TYR A 371 17.76 -3.68 -7.63
C TYR A 371 18.76 -2.55 -7.90
N ARG A 372 19.90 -2.51 -7.21
CA ARG A 372 20.95 -1.52 -7.47
C ARG A 372 21.55 -1.67 -8.87
N GLN A 373 21.71 -2.90 -9.37
CA GLN A 373 22.20 -3.14 -10.72
C GLN A 373 21.17 -2.71 -11.77
N CYS A 374 19.88 -2.97 -11.54
CA CYS A 374 18.79 -2.40 -12.35
C CYS A 374 18.85 -0.86 -12.38
N LEU A 375 19.08 -0.23 -11.22
CA LEU A 375 19.21 1.23 -11.12
C LEU A 375 20.52 1.78 -11.69
N ALA A 376 21.59 0.99 -11.74
CA ALA A 376 22.83 1.38 -12.41
C ALA A 376 22.65 1.45 -13.93
N LEU A 377 21.85 0.53 -14.49
CA LEU A 377 21.48 0.52 -15.90
C LEU A 377 20.41 1.58 -16.23
N GLN A 378 19.42 1.75 -15.36
CA GLN A 378 18.37 2.78 -15.47
C GLN A 378 18.09 3.44 -14.10
N PRO A 379 18.71 4.60 -13.79
CA PRO A 379 18.58 5.27 -12.49
C PRO A 379 17.15 5.58 -12.05
N ASN A 380 16.26 5.75 -13.03
CA ASN A 380 14.87 6.16 -12.85
C ASN A 380 13.88 4.99 -12.97
N HIS A 381 14.30 3.75 -12.73
CA HIS A 381 13.42 2.57 -12.85
C HIS A 381 12.45 2.48 -11.65
N PRO A 382 11.13 2.67 -11.85
CA PRO A 382 10.18 2.90 -10.75
C PRO A 382 9.93 1.67 -9.87
N GLN A 383 9.87 0.46 -10.42
CA GLN A 383 9.64 -0.76 -9.64
C GLN A 383 10.85 -1.08 -8.74
N ALA A 384 12.08 -1.02 -9.28
CA ALA A 384 13.30 -1.20 -8.51
C ALA A 384 13.45 -0.16 -7.37
N LEU A 385 13.15 1.12 -7.61
CA LEU A 385 13.13 2.16 -6.56
C LEU A 385 12.09 1.83 -5.47
N THR A 386 10.88 1.45 -5.86
CA THR A 386 9.80 1.10 -4.92
C THR A 386 10.14 -0.14 -4.09
N ASN A 387 10.68 -1.17 -4.73
CA ASN A 387 11.09 -2.41 -4.07
C ASN A 387 12.23 -2.17 -3.07
N LEU A 388 13.22 -1.37 -3.45
CA LEU A 388 14.30 -0.96 -2.56
C LEU A 388 13.79 -0.11 -1.39
N GLY A 389 12.85 0.81 -1.66
CA GLY A 389 12.16 1.60 -0.64
C GLY A 389 11.38 0.75 0.36
N ASN A 390 10.70 -0.31 -0.10
CA ASN A 390 9.99 -1.26 0.75
C ASN A 390 10.95 -2.01 1.69
N ILE A 391 12.13 -2.42 1.20
CA ILE A 391 13.17 -3.05 2.04
C ILE A 391 13.67 -2.07 3.10
N TYR A 392 13.95 -0.81 2.72
CA TYR A 392 14.34 0.21 3.68
C TYR A 392 13.25 0.50 4.72
N MET A 393 11.96 0.44 4.34
CA MET A 393 10.86 0.52 5.30
C MET A 393 10.86 -0.63 6.30
N GLU A 394 11.03 -1.87 5.83
CA GLU A 394 11.09 -3.07 6.67
C GLU A 394 12.27 -3.01 7.65
N TRP A 395 13.40 -2.40 7.25
CA TRP A 395 14.56 -2.14 8.10
C TRP A 395 14.47 -0.87 8.95
N ASN A 396 13.31 -0.20 8.95
CA ASN A 396 13.07 1.06 9.67
C ASN A 396 14.05 2.19 9.27
N MET A 397 14.64 2.14 8.07
CA MET A 397 15.47 3.18 7.46
C MET A 397 14.60 4.21 6.73
N LEU A 398 13.78 4.93 7.51
CA LEU A 398 12.70 5.79 7.00
C LEU A 398 13.18 6.85 5.99
N SER A 399 14.34 7.48 6.22
CA SER A 399 14.89 8.50 5.32
C SER A 399 15.26 7.93 3.95
N ALA A 400 15.92 6.77 3.92
CA ALA A 400 16.29 6.10 2.68
C ALA A 400 15.05 5.61 1.92
N ALA A 401 14.07 5.06 2.63
CA ALA A 401 12.78 4.67 2.07
C ALA A 401 12.04 5.87 1.45
N ALA A 402 11.94 6.99 2.17
CA ALA A 402 11.29 8.20 1.69
C ALA A 402 11.98 8.75 0.43
N SER A 403 13.31 8.74 0.37
CA SER A 403 14.07 9.11 -0.83
C SER A 403 13.73 8.22 -2.02
N CYS A 404 13.65 6.90 -1.83
CA CYS A 404 13.25 5.96 -2.88
C CYS A 404 11.83 6.25 -3.39
N TYR A 405 10.85 6.43 -2.50
CA TYR A 405 9.47 6.72 -2.93
C TYR A 405 9.32 8.06 -3.63
N LYS A 406 10.02 9.11 -3.17
CA LYS A 406 10.05 10.41 -3.84
C LYS A 406 10.68 10.31 -5.24
N ALA A 407 11.77 9.55 -5.36
CA ALA A 407 12.39 9.29 -6.66
C ALA A 407 11.41 8.58 -7.61
N THR A 408 10.71 7.53 -7.16
CA THR A 408 9.66 6.85 -7.95
C THR A 408 8.59 7.83 -8.44
N LEU A 409 8.09 8.71 -7.56
CA LEU A 409 7.03 9.67 -7.90
C LEU A 409 7.50 10.79 -8.85
N SER A 410 8.80 11.07 -8.90
CA SER A 410 9.36 12.06 -9.83
C SER A 410 9.41 11.57 -11.29
N VAL A 411 9.38 10.25 -11.50
CA VAL A 411 9.55 9.62 -12.81
C VAL A 411 8.27 8.93 -13.30
N THR A 412 7.33 8.63 -12.41
CA THR A 412 6.08 7.95 -12.76
C THR A 412 4.89 8.57 -12.02
N THR A 413 3.88 8.95 -12.78
CA THR A 413 2.61 9.48 -12.26
C THR A 413 1.57 8.36 -12.13
N GLY A 414 0.56 8.56 -11.28
CA GLY A 414 -0.56 7.60 -11.15
C GLY A 414 -0.28 6.38 -10.26
N LEU A 415 0.85 6.33 -9.53
CA LEU A 415 1.13 5.27 -8.55
C LEU A 415 0.64 5.67 -7.15
N SER A 416 -0.31 4.93 -6.60
CA SER A 416 -0.83 5.18 -5.24
C SER A 416 0.06 4.61 -4.12
N ALA A 417 0.69 3.46 -4.34
CA ALA A 417 1.47 2.77 -3.31
C ALA A 417 2.63 3.60 -2.72
N PRO A 418 3.45 4.33 -3.52
CA PRO A 418 4.50 5.19 -2.96
C PRO A 418 3.95 6.33 -2.09
N PHE A 419 2.82 6.94 -2.48
CA PHE A 419 2.16 7.95 -1.64
C PHE A 419 1.66 7.36 -0.32
N ASN A 420 1.05 6.17 -0.34
CA ASN A 420 0.61 5.50 0.88
C ASN A 420 1.78 5.22 1.83
N ASN A 421 2.90 4.73 1.31
CA ASN A 421 4.09 4.46 2.13
C ASN A 421 4.74 5.74 2.66
N LEU A 422 4.80 6.82 1.86
CA LEU A 422 5.24 8.14 2.34
C LEU A 422 4.31 8.70 3.42
N ALA A 423 3.00 8.52 3.29
CA ALA A 423 2.03 8.96 4.29
C ALA A 423 2.27 8.28 5.65
N ILE A 424 2.59 6.98 5.65
CA ILE A 424 2.97 6.23 6.85
C ILE A 424 4.25 6.80 7.47
N ILE A 425 5.27 7.10 6.67
CA ILE A 425 6.52 7.72 7.15
C ILE A 425 6.25 9.09 7.79
N TYR A 426 5.53 9.96 7.09
CA TYR A 426 5.22 11.30 7.61
C TYR A 426 4.39 11.25 8.88
N LYS A 427 3.41 10.34 8.95
CA LYS A 427 2.65 10.09 10.17
C LYS A 427 3.56 9.65 11.32
N GLN A 428 4.48 8.71 11.09
CA GLN A 428 5.45 8.27 12.11
C GLN A 428 6.40 9.39 12.56
N GLN A 429 6.70 10.35 11.68
CA GLN A 429 7.50 11.54 12.00
C GLN A 429 6.69 12.64 12.70
N GLY A 430 5.37 12.47 12.89
CA GLY A 430 4.47 13.48 13.45
C GLY A 430 4.06 14.57 12.46
N ASN A 431 4.47 14.48 11.20
CA ASN A 431 4.08 15.42 10.15
C ASN A 431 2.72 15.02 9.55
N LEU A 432 1.66 15.29 10.31
CA LEU A 432 0.29 14.88 9.96
C LEU A 432 -0.23 15.58 8.69
N ALA A 433 0.21 16.82 8.43
CA ALA A 433 -0.22 17.59 7.26
C ALA A 433 0.28 16.95 5.94
N ASP A 434 1.57 16.59 5.88
CA ASP A 434 2.14 15.92 4.71
C ASP A 434 1.59 14.50 4.54
N ALA A 435 1.29 13.81 5.64
CA ALA A 435 0.61 12.51 5.60
C ALA A 435 -0.79 12.63 4.97
N ILE A 436 -1.59 13.61 5.38
CA ILE A 436 -2.91 13.90 4.79
C ILE A 436 -2.78 14.25 3.30
N SER A 437 -1.79 15.07 2.93
CA SER A 437 -1.51 15.43 1.53
C SER A 437 -1.22 14.18 0.67
N CYS A 438 -0.40 13.25 1.18
CA CYS A 438 -0.12 11.99 0.50
C CYS A 438 -1.38 11.13 0.34
N TYR A 439 -2.23 11.01 1.36
CA TYR A 439 -3.49 10.27 1.24
C TYR A 439 -4.49 10.95 0.28
N ASN A 440 -4.46 12.29 0.16
CA ASN A 440 -5.25 12.99 -0.84
C ASN A 440 -4.83 12.58 -2.26
N GLU A 441 -3.53 12.45 -2.52
CA GLU A 441 -3.04 11.96 -3.81
C GLU A 441 -3.40 10.50 -4.06
N VAL A 442 -3.32 9.63 -3.05
CA VAL A 442 -3.82 8.25 -3.14
C VAL A 442 -5.28 8.22 -3.58
N LEU A 443 -6.13 9.04 -2.96
CA LEU A 443 -7.57 9.08 -3.23
C LEU A 443 -7.94 9.84 -4.50
N ARG A 444 -7.03 10.66 -5.03
CA ARG A 444 -7.14 11.27 -6.36
C ARG A 444 -6.87 10.25 -7.46
N ILE A 445 -5.91 9.36 -7.24
CA ILE A 445 -5.54 8.27 -8.16
C ILE A 445 -6.59 7.14 -8.09
N ASP A 446 -6.94 6.71 -6.88
CA ASP A 446 -7.94 5.67 -6.62
C ASP A 446 -8.97 6.16 -5.58
N PRO A 447 -10.11 6.71 -6.06
CA PRO A 447 -11.20 7.15 -5.18
C PRO A 447 -11.89 6.02 -4.41
N MET A 448 -11.61 4.76 -4.73
CA MET A 448 -12.20 3.58 -4.08
C MET A 448 -11.24 2.91 -3.08
N ALA A 449 -10.07 3.50 -2.82
CA ALA A 449 -9.10 3.00 -1.84
C ALA A 449 -9.62 3.13 -0.39
N ALA A 450 -10.43 2.16 0.05
CA ALA A 450 -11.02 2.14 1.41
C ALA A 450 -9.96 2.18 2.52
N ASP A 451 -8.84 1.48 2.34
CA ASP A 451 -7.74 1.46 3.32
C ASP A 451 -7.08 2.83 3.46
N ALA A 452 -6.97 3.60 2.36
CA ALA A 452 -6.46 4.96 2.38
C ALA A 452 -7.44 5.93 3.06
N LEU A 453 -8.76 5.75 2.89
CA LEU A 453 -9.77 6.51 3.63
C LEU A 453 -9.67 6.27 5.14
N VAL A 454 -9.55 5.01 5.57
CA VAL A 454 -9.38 4.69 6.99
C VAL A 454 -8.08 5.30 7.53
N ASN A 455 -6.97 5.19 6.80
CA ASN A 455 -5.70 5.73 7.25
C ASN A 455 -5.68 7.27 7.28
N ARG A 456 -6.31 7.95 6.32
CA ARG A 456 -6.50 9.41 6.35
C ARG A 456 -7.43 9.82 7.48
N GLY A 457 -8.52 9.09 7.71
CA GLY A 457 -9.42 9.27 8.84
C GLY A 457 -8.69 9.17 10.19
N ASN A 458 -7.82 8.16 10.35
CA ASN A 458 -6.98 8.02 11.54
C ASN A 458 -6.06 9.23 11.72
N THR A 459 -5.49 9.74 10.63
CA THR A 459 -4.61 10.92 10.64
C THR A 459 -5.38 12.20 10.97
N TYR A 460 -6.61 12.37 10.46
CA TYR A 460 -7.50 13.46 10.83
C TYR A 460 -7.89 13.41 12.32
N LYS A 461 -8.19 12.21 12.81
CA LYS A 461 -8.52 11.99 14.22
C LYS A 461 -7.35 12.40 15.12
N GLU A 462 -6.13 12.00 14.77
CA GLU A 462 -4.90 12.40 15.47
C GLU A 462 -4.66 13.92 15.42
N SER A 463 -5.03 14.59 14.32
CA SER A 463 -4.97 16.05 14.21
C SER A 463 -6.16 16.78 14.86
N GLY A 464 -7.04 16.09 15.58
CA GLY A 464 -8.24 16.67 16.21
C GLY A 464 -9.41 16.97 15.28
N ARG A 465 -9.31 16.62 14.00
CA ARG A 465 -10.32 16.85 12.94
C ARG A 465 -11.31 15.68 12.87
N VAL A 466 -12.03 15.48 13.97
CA VAL A 466 -12.86 14.27 14.18
C VAL A 466 -14.01 14.16 13.16
N ASN A 467 -14.61 15.28 12.75
CA ASN A 467 -15.71 15.27 11.77
C ASN A 467 -15.27 14.77 10.40
N GLU A 468 -14.09 15.19 9.93
CA GLU A 468 -13.51 14.69 8.68
C GLU A 468 -13.14 13.21 8.79
N ALA A 469 -12.67 12.77 9.96
CA ALA A 469 -12.42 11.36 10.22
C ALA A 469 -13.70 10.51 10.10
N ILE A 470 -14.80 10.95 10.73
CA ILE A 470 -16.12 10.29 10.63
C ILE A 470 -16.55 10.17 9.17
N HIS A 471 -16.42 11.24 8.39
CA HIS A 471 -16.79 11.24 6.97
C HIS A 471 -15.98 10.20 6.16
N ASP A 472 -14.66 10.15 6.39
CA ASP A 472 -13.79 9.20 5.70
C ASP A 472 -14.11 7.73 6.09
N TYR A 473 -14.39 7.45 7.37
CA TYR A 473 -14.78 6.11 7.79
C TYR A 473 -16.13 5.68 7.20
N ILE A 474 -17.13 6.58 7.18
CA ILE A 474 -18.42 6.30 6.55
C ILE A 474 -18.23 5.99 5.06
N ARG A 475 -17.40 6.77 4.36
CA ARG A 475 -17.09 6.51 2.94
C ARG A 475 -16.38 5.17 2.75
N ALA A 476 -15.43 4.82 3.62
CA ALA A 476 -14.75 3.53 3.58
C ALA A 476 -15.74 2.36 3.77
N ILE A 477 -16.68 2.49 4.72
CA ILE A 477 -17.74 1.50 4.96
C ILE A 477 -18.68 1.39 3.76
N ASN A 478 -19.04 2.50 3.12
CA ASN A 478 -19.89 2.47 1.91
C ASN A 478 -19.21 1.74 0.73
N ILE A 479 -17.88 1.83 0.62
CA ILE A 479 -17.11 1.11 -0.41
C ILE A 479 -16.93 -0.36 -0.01
N ARG A 480 -16.60 -0.63 1.25
CA ARG A 480 -16.32 -1.98 1.78
C ARG A 480 -17.08 -2.21 3.10
N PRO A 481 -18.37 -2.61 3.06
CA PRO A 481 -19.20 -2.73 4.26
C PRO A 481 -18.71 -3.75 5.31
N ALA A 482 -17.96 -4.76 4.88
CA ALA A 482 -17.42 -5.82 5.73
C ALA A 482 -16.08 -5.45 6.41
N MET A 483 -15.62 -4.20 6.31
CA MET A 483 -14.35 -3.76 6.89
C MET A 483 -14.51 -3.44 8.39
N ALA A 484 -14.25 -4.42 9.25
CA ALA A 484 -14.41 -4.30 10.71
C ALA A 484 -13.61 -3.12 11.31
N GLU A 485 -12.40 -2.87 10.81
CA GLU A 485 -11.54 -1.75 11.24
C GLU A 485 -12.19 -0.39 11.01
N ALA A 486 -12.90 -0.22 9.89
CA ALA A 486 -13.58 1.03 9.57
C ALA A 486 -14.74 1.29 10.57
N HIS A 487 -15.48 0.24 10.94
CA HIS A 487 -16.54 0.33 11.96
C HIS A 487 -15.98 0.64 13.35
N ALA A 488 -14.88 -0.01 13.75
CA ALA A 488 -14.24 0.25 15.04
C ALA A 488 -13.65 1.67 15.13
N ASN A 489 -13.02 2.16 14.06
CA ASN A 489 -12.48 3.51 14.01
C ASN A 489 -13.59 4.58 13.97
N LEU A 490 -14.70 4.30 13.26
CA LEU A 490 -15.90 5.13 13.29
C LEU A 490 -16.50 5.19 14.69
N ALA A 491 -16.61 4.05 15.37
CA ALA A 491 -17.11 3.98 16.74
C ALA A 491 -16.24 4.83 17.70
N SER A 492 -14.91 4.73 17.55
CA SER A 492 -13.96 5.52 18.30
C SER A 492 -14.12 7.02 18.07
N ALA A 493 -14.34 7.44 16.81
CA ALA A 493 -14.60 8.84 16.48
C ALA A 493 -15.96 9.33 17.00
N TYR A 494 -17.02 8.51 16.94
CA TYR A 494 -18.31 8.85 17.55
C TYR A 494 -18.21 9.03 19.06
N LYS A 495 -17.44 8.19 19.75
CA LYS A 495 -17.17 8.33 21.18
C LYS A 495 -16.51 9.68 21.47
N ASP A 496 -15.47 10.04 20.72
CA ASP A 496 -14.73 11.29 20.89
C ASP A 496 -15.57 12.53 20.56
N SER A 497 -16.61 12.41 19.72
CA SER A 497 -17.60 13.46 19.43
C SER A 497 -18.82 13.46 20.36
N GLY A 498 -18.88 12.59 21.37
CA GLY A 498 -20.00 12.51 22.32
C GLY A 498 -21.23 11.73 21.82
N HIS A 499 -21.19 11.16 20.61
CA HIS A 499 -22.25 10.31 20.04
C HIS A 499 -22.15 8.86 20.54
N VAL A 500 -22.22 8.68 21.86
CA VAL A 500 -21.86 7.42 22.54
C VAL A 500 -22.74 6.23 22.12
N GLU A 501 -24.04 6.43 21.89
CA GLU A 501 -24.92 5.35 21.39
C GLU A 501 -24.55 4.89 19.98
N ALA A 502 -24.20 5.84 19.09
CA ALA A 502 -23.71 5.50 17.76
C ALA A 502 -22.38 4.73 17.85
N ALA A 503 -21.50 5.11 18.79
CA ALA A 503 -20.27 4.37 19.06
C ALA A 503 -20.54 2.92 19.49
N ILE A 504 -21.46 2.69 20.43
CA ILE A 504 -21.83 1.33 20.86
C ILE A 504 -22.31 0.49 19.68
N ASN A 505 -23.20 1.03 18.84
CA ASN A 505 -23.72 0.33 17.67
C ASN A 505 -22.62 0.00 16.66
N SER A 506 -21.72 0.94 16.37
CA SER A 506 -20.60 0.72 15.46
C SER A 506 -19.58 -0.29 16.01
N TYR A 507 -19.28 -0.30 17.32
CA TYR A 507 -18.42 -1.34 17.91
C TYR A 507 -19.10 -2.72 17.85
N LYS A 508 -20.39 -2.82 18.16
CA LYS A 508 -21.16 -4.06 18.01
C LYS A 508 -21.09 -4.58 16.57
N GLN A 509 -21.25 -3.69 15.59
CA GLN A 509 -21.14 -4.06 14.18
C GLN A 509 -19.71 -4.54 13.82
N ALA A 510 -18.67 -3.89 14.33
CA ALA A 510 -17.29 -4.33 14.14
C ALA A 510 -17.08 -5.76 14.68
N LEU A 511 -17.64 -6.07 15.85
CA LEU A 511 -17.55 -7.39 16.48
C LEU A 511 -18.40 -8.47 15.79
N VAL A 512 -19.51 -8.10 15.17
CA VAL A 512 -20.28 -9.01 14.29
C VAL A 512 -19.45 -9.40 13.07
N LEU A 513 -18.71 -8.45 12.48
CA LEU A 513 -17.86 -8.70 11.31
C LEU A 513 -16.57 -9.45 11.69
N ARG A 514 -16.00 -9.18 12.86
CA ARG A 514 -14.81 -9.82 13.41
C ARG A 514 -14.97 -10.05 14.92
N PRO A 515 -15.37 -11.27 15.36
CA PRO A 515 -15.53 -11.56 16.78
C PRO A 515 -14.22 -11.51 17.59
N ASP A 516 -13.11 -11.97 17.02
CA ASP A 516 -11.78 -11.85 17.64
C ASP A 516 -11.15 -10.49 17.29
N PHE A 517 -11.66 -9.42 17.92
CA PHE A 517 -11.17 -8.06 17.71
C PHE A 517 -10.92 -7.35 19.06
N PRO A 518 -9.76 -7.59 19.69
CA PRO A 518 -9.41 -7.09 21.03
C PRO A 518 -9.66 -5.60 21.25
N GLU A 519 -9.27 -4.75 20.30
CA GLU A 519 -9.43 -3.30 20.40
C GLU A 519 -10.90 -2.89 20.43
N ALA A 520 -11.75 -3.50 19.59
CA ALA A 520 -13.17 -3.24 19.57
C ALA A 520 -13.85 -3.76 20.85
N THR A 521 -13.50 -4.95 21.34
CA THR A 521 -14.03 -5.51 22.58
C THR A 521 -13.71 -4.64 23.79
N CYS A 522 -12.45 -4.25 23.97
CA CYS A 522 -12.02 -3.42 25.10
C CYS A 522 -12.65 -2.02 25.05
N ASN A 523 -12.68 -1.39 23.86
CA ASN A 523 -13.29 -0.07 23.72
C ASN A 523 -14.81 -0.10 23.87
N LEU A 524 -15.48 -1.18 23.43
CA LEU A 524 -16.91 -1.38 23.69
C LEU A 524 -17.17 -1.47 25.19
N LEU A 525 -16.43 -2.30 25.93
CA LEU A 525 -16.57 -2.43 27.39
C LEU A 525 -16.42 -1.07 28.08
N HIS A 526 -15.39 -0.30 27.73
CA HIS A 526 -15.21 1.03 28.29
C HIS A 526 -16.37 1.98 27.94
N THR A 527 -16.87 1.92 26.70
CA THR A 527 -18.00 2.75 26.26
C THR A 527 -19.29 2.39 26.99
N LEU A 528 -19.53 1.10 27.26
CA LEU A 528 -20.65 0.61 28.08
C LEU A 528 -20.53 1.09 29.53
N GLN A 529 -19.33 1.08 30.12
CA GLN A 529 -19.10 1.67 31.45
C GLN A 529 -19.46 3.15 31.49
N CYS A 530 -19.06 3.93 30.48
CA CYS A 530 -19.38 5.35 30.42
C CYS A 530 -20.87 5.63 30.45
N VAL A 531 -21.71 4.75 29.88
CA VAL A 531 -23.16 4.92 29.89
C VAL A 531 -23.85 4.16 31.02
N CYS A 532 -23.10 3.55 31.95
CA CYS A 532 -23.65 2.67 32.99
C CYS A 532 -24.51 1.52 32.43
N ASP A 533 -24.12 0.98 31.27
CA ASP A 533 -24.66 -0.27 30.77
C ASP A 533 -23.91 -1.42 31.44
N TRP A 534 -24.59 -2.07 32.39
CA TRP A 534 -24.02 -3.15 33.20
C TRP A 534 -24.52 -4.53 32.78
N GLU A 535 -25.19 -4.63 31.63
CA GLU A 535 -25.66 -5.91 31.12
C GLU A 535 -24.48 -6.85 30.86
N ASP A 536 -24.49 -8.02 31.53
CA ASP A 536 -23.46 -9.05 31.36
C ASP A 536 -22.03 -8.51 31.62
N ARG A 537 -21.91 -7.57 32.58
CA ARG A 537 -20.67 -6.89 32.94
C ARG A 537 -19.55 -7.86 33.36
N GLU A 538 -19.87 -8.86 34.19
CA GLU A 538 -18.88 -9.79 34.74
C GLU A 538 -18.17 -10.58 33.63
N ASN A 539 -18.93 -11.18 32.70
CA ASN A 539 -18.34 -11.94 31.60
C ASN A 539 -17.52 -11.06 30.67
N LYS A 540 -17.96 -9.83 30.38
CA LYS A 540 -17.19 -8.88 29.56
C LYS A 540 -15.85 -8.50 30.20
N PHE A 541 -15.80 -8.34 31.53
CA PHE A 541 -14.52 -8.12 32.22
C PHE A 541 -13.64 -9.35 32.22
N LEU A 542 -14.19 -10.55 32.41
CA LEU A 542 -13.43 -11.81 32.30
C LEU A 542 -12.85 -11.98 30.89
N GLU A 543 -13.61 -11.64 29.85
CA GLU A 543 -13.15 -11.67 28.46
C GLU A 543 -11.99 -10.69 28.25
N VAL A 544 -12.16 -9.42 28.66
CA VAL A 544 -11.12 -8.39 28.52
C VAL A 544 -9.86 -8.73 29.33
N GLU A 545 -10.00 -9.25 30.54
CA GLU A 545 -8.85 -9.73 31.31
C GLU A 545 -8.13 -10.87 30.58
N GLY A 546 -8.86 -11.82 30.01
CA GLY A 546 -8.31 -12.90 29.19
C GLY A 546 -7.55 -12.39 27.97
N ILE A 547 -8.09 -11.38 27.27
CA ILE A 547 -7.42 -10.70 26.16
C ILE A 547 -6.10 -10.06 26.62
N LEU A 548 -6.13 -9.29 27.71
CA LEU A 548 -4.96 -8.60 28.24
C LEU A 548 -3.86 -9.57 28.65
N ARG A 549 -4.21 -10.65 29.37
CA ARG A 549 -3.26 -11.69 29.76
C ARG A 549 -2.62 -12.37 28.55
N ARG A 550 -3.38 -12.61 27.47
CA ARG A 550 -2.83 -13.14 26.20
C ARG A 550 -1.88 -12.16 25.54
N GLN A 551 -2.26 -10.89 25.39
CA GLN A 551 -1.44 -9.84 24.77
C GLN A 551 -0.11 -9.64 25.52
N ILE A 552 -0.15 -9.65 26.86
CA ILE A 552 1.04 -9.53 27.69
C ILE A 552 1.96 -10.76 27.56
N LYS A 553 1.39 -11.98 27.50
CA LYS A 553 2.14 -13.24 27.40
C LYS A 553 2.80 -13.45 26.03
N VAL A 554 2.10 -13.15 24.92
CA VAL A 554 2.63 -13.30 23.55
C VAL A 554 3.92 -12.50 23.35
N HIS A 555 4.03 -11.34 23.99
CA HIS A 555 5.24 -10.52 23.94
C HIS A 555 6.45 -11.18 24.60
N ALA A 556 6.28 -12.06 25.60
CA ALA A 556 7.42 -12.77 26.19
C ALA A 556 8.09 -13.75 25.22
N GLN A 557 7.45 -14.06 24.08
CA GLN A 557 7.86 -15.08 23.13
C GLN A 557 8.08 -14.56 21.69
N SER A 558 7.81 -13.27 21.42
CA SER A 558 7.93 -12.68 20.08
C SER A 558 8.62 -11.31 20.11
N ALA A 559 9.43 -11.01 19.10
CA ALA A 559 10.13 -9.73 18.93
C ALA A 559 9.18 -8.55 18.57
N THR A 560 7.91 -8.83 18.24
CA THR A 560 6.91 -7.81 17.91
C THR A 560 6.09 -7.44 19.15
N SER A 561 6.31 -6.24 19.68
CA SER A 561 5.59 -5.74 20.85
C SER A 561 4.15 -5.34 20.53
N VAL A 562 3.18 -6.19 20.85
CA VAL A 562 1.75 -5.81 20.86
C VAL A 562 1.47 -4.97 22.10
N ILE A 563 0.93 -3.76 21.91
CA ILE A 563 0.48 -2.89 22.99
C ILE A 563 -0.85 -3.42 23.52
N PRO A 564 -1.06 -3.53 24.84
CA PRO A 564 -2.35 -3.95 25.39
C PRO A 564 -3.50 -3.03 24.95
N SER A 565 -4.64 -3.61 24.58
CA SER A 565 -5.81 -2.88 24.08
C SER A 565 -6.49 -1.99 25.13
N VAL A 566 -6.19 -2.19 26.42
CA VAL A 566 -6.60 -1.31 27.52
C VAL A 566 -5.43 -0.42 27.91
N GLN A 567 -5.66 0.89 27.92
CA GLN A 567 -4.67 1.87 28.34
C GLN A 567 -4.48 1.87 29.87
N PRO A 568 -3.29 2.23 30.38
CA PRO A 568 -3.04 2.31 31.83
C PRO A 568 -4.06 3.18 32.58
N PHE A 569 -4.50 4.28 31.98
CA PHE A 569 -5.52 5.15 32.58
C PHE A 569 -6.89 4.46 32.71
N HIS A 570 -7.31 3.62 31.77
CA HIS A 570 -8.55 2.87 31.91
C HIS A 570 -8.41 1.72 32.92
N ALA A 571 -7.22 1.10 32.97
CA ALA A 571 -6.93 -0.01 33.86
C ALA A 571 -7.16 0.32 35.34
N ILE A 572 -6.92 1.57 35.78
CA ILE A 572 -7.15 1.99 37.18
C ILE A 572 -8.62 1.94 37.59
N ALA A 573 -9.56 2.04 36.64
CA ALA A 573 -10.99 1.99 36.90
C ALA A 573 -11.54 0.55 36.85
N TYR A 574 -10.73 -0.42 36.42
CA TYR A 574 -11.19 -1.78 36.14
C TYR A 574 -11.06 -2.71 37.37
N PRO A 575 -11.91 -3.76 37.48
CA PRO A 575 -11.85 -4.81 38.51
C PRO A 575 -10.65 -5.77 38.34
N ILE A 576 -9.47 -5.27 37.97
CA ILE A 576 -8.34 -6.13 37.63
C ILE A 576 -7.29 -6.15 38.74
N ASP A 577 -6.51 -7.23 38.75
CA ASP A 577 -5.34 -7.40 39.61
C ASP A 577 -4.35 -6.22 39.45
N PRO A 578 -3.93 -5.54 40.52
CA PRO A 578 -2.97 -4.44 40.44
C PRO A 578 -1.64 -4.82 39.79
N MET A 579 -1.21 -6.09 39.90
CA MET A 579 -0.03 -6.57 39.19
C MET A 579 -0.25 -6.62 37.67
N LEU A 580 -1.47 -6.95 37.22
CA LEU A 580 -1.83 -6.86 35.81
C LEU A 580 -1.82 -5.41 35.32
N ALA A 581 -2.31 -4.45 36.13
CA ALA A 581 -2.24 -3.03 35.81
C ALA A 581 -0.79 -2.53 35.67
N LEU A 582 0.12 -2.97 36.56
CA LEU A 582 1.56 -2.69 36.45
C LEU A 582 2.16 -3.25 35.15
N GLU A 583 1.80 -4.48 34.76
CA GLU A 583 2.26 -5.07 33.50
C GLU A 583 1.74 -4.30 32.27
N ILE A 584 0.50 -3.83 32.31
CA ILE A 584 -0.05 -2.95 31.25
C ILE A 584 0.82 -1.68 31.14
N SER A 585 1.08 -0.98 32.25
CA SER A 585 1.94 0.20 32.26
C SER A 585 3.35 -0.09 31.73
N ARG A 586 3.97 -1.20 32.15
CA ARG A 586 5.30 -1.63 31.66
C ARG A 586 5.34 -1.79 30.14
N LYS A 587 4.30 -2.36 29.53
CA LYS A 587 4.22 -2.49 28.06
C LYS A 587 4.11 -1.15 27.37
N TYR A 588 3.32 -0.22 27.91
CA TYR A 588 3.22 1.13 27.35
C TYR A 588 4.55 1.89 27.49
N ALA A 589 5.26 1.77 28.62
CA ALA A 589 6.58 2.39 28.80
C ALA A 589 7.64 1.79 27.87
N ALA A 590 7.65 0.47 27.66
CA ALA A 590 8.51 -0.19 26.68
C ALA A 590 8.22 0.32 25.26
N HIS A 591 6.95 0.49 24.90
CA HIS A 591 6.57 1.07 23.62
C HIS A 591 7.08 2.52 23.48
N SER A 592 6.95 3.36 24.50
CA SER A 592 7.53 4.72 24.49
C SER A 592 9.04 4.71 24.29
N SER A 593 9.74 3.69 24.80
CA SER A 593 11.19 3.51 24.57
C SER A 593 11.51 3.14 23.10
N VAL A 594 10.67 2.31 22.48
CA VAL A 594 10.76 1.99 21.04
C VAL A 594 10.47 3.22 20.18
N VAL A 595 9.52 4.07 20.58
CA VAL A 595 9.27 5.34 19.88
C VAL A 595 10.47 6.29 20.04
N ALA A 596 11.02 6.41 21.25
CA ALA A 596 12.19 7.22 21.53
C ALA A 596 13.42 6.80 20.71
N SER A 597 13.68 5.50 20.57
CA SER A 597 14.86 5.00 19.82
C SER A 597 14.82 5.35 18.34
N ARG A 598 13.62 5.58 17.76
CA ARG A 598 13.47 5.99 16.35
C ARG A 598 14.09 7.35 16.06
N TYR A 599 14.18 8.23 17.06
CA TYR A 599 14.84 9.53 16.92
C TYR A 599 16.37 9.44 16.86
N SER A 600 16.96 8.29 17.22
CA SER A 600 18.41 8.01 17.13
C SER A 600 19.30 9.07 17.79
N LEU A 601 18.86 9.62 18.93
CA LEU A 601 19.65 10.59 19.68
C LEU A 601 20.79 9.90 20.44
N PRO A 602 21.99 10.51 20.51
CA PRO A 602 23.03 10.04 21.42
C PRO A 602 22.59 10.23 22.88
N PRO A 603 23.16 9.47 23.83
CA PRO A 603 22.91 9.69 25.26
C PRO A 603 23.22 11.13 25.66
N PHE A 604 22.33 11.73 26.45
CA PHE A 604 22.51 13.10 26.92
C PHE A 604 23.61 13.22 27.98
N THR A 605 24.31 14.36 27.98
CA THR A 605 25.24 14.70 29.05
C THR A 605 24.50 15.46 30.15
N TYR A 606 24.53 14.93 31.37
CA TYR A 606 23.85 15.54 32.50
C TYR A 606 24.66 16.65 33.16
N PRO A 607 24.00 17.67 33.74
CA PRO A 607 24.67 18.65 34.56
C PRO A 607 25.31 18.01 35.80
N ALA A 608 26.32 18.67 36.37
CA ALA A 608 26.91 18.23 37.63
C ALA A 608 25.84 18.12 38.73
N PRO A 609 25.99 17.15 39.66
CA PRO A 609 25.06 17.00 40.79
C PRO A 609 24.88 18.31 41.54
N PHE A 610 23.65 18.55 42.00
CA PHE A 610 23.34 19.72 42.81
C PHE A 610 24.15 19.69 44.12
N PRO A 611 24.95 20.72 44.44
CA PRO A 611 25.87 20.71 45.59
C PRO A 611 25.19 20.83 46.97
N GLY A 612 23.86 20.91 47.03
CA GLY A 612 23.10 21.14 48.27
C GLY A 612 22.99 22.63 48.61
N GLU A 613 22.40 22.94 49.77
CA GLU A 613 22.13 24.32 50.24
C GLU A 613 23.40 25.17 50.42
N ASN A 614 24.58 24.54 50.50
CA ASN A 614 25.87 25.22 50.67
C ASN A 614 26.51 25.68 49.34
N GLY A 615 25.90 25.37 48.19
CA GLY A 615 26.42 25.77 46.88
C GLY A 615 25.71 27.01 46.33
N ASN A 616 26.48 27.92 45.71
CA ASN A 616 25.99 29.17 45.15
C ASN A 616 25.22 29.00 43.81
N ARG A 617 24.51 27.87 43.61
CA ARG A 617 23.79 27.51 42.38
C ARG A 617 22.38 27.07 42.72
N ARG A 618 21.40 27.45 41.90
CA ARG A 618 19.98 27.08 42.02
C ARG A 618 19.73 25.69 41.44
N LEU A 619 18.78 24.95 42.02
CA LEU A 619 18.29 23.68 41.50
C LEU A 619 17.34 23.95 40.32
N ARG A 620 17.57 23.32 39.17
CA ARG A 620 16.73 23.45 37.98
C ARG A 620 15.68 22.36 37.92
N VAL A 621 14.41 22.76 37.99
CA VAL A 621 13.25 21.87 37.96
C VAL A 621 12.39 22.18 36.75
N GLY A 622 12.13 21.16 35.92
CA GLY A 622 11.28 21.27 34.74
C GLY A 622 9.95 20.54 34.93
N TYR A 623 8.83 21.16 34.59
CA TYR A 623 7.49 20.58 34.59
C TYR A 623 7.02 20.40 33.16
N VAL A 624 6.63 19.19 32.77
CA VAL A 624 6.12 18.90 31.42
C VAL A 624 4.66 18.50 31.51
N SER A 625 3.79 19.22 30.79
CA SER A 625 2.36 18.95 30.79
C SER A 625 1.65 19.40 29.52
N SER A 626 0.66 18.63 29.05
CA SER A 626 -0.38 19.11 28.11
C SER A 626 -1.49 19.90 28.79
N ASP A 627 -1.49 19.97 30.11
CA ASP A 627 -2.68 20.32 30.88
C ASP A 627 -2.57 21.71 31.54
N PHE A 628 -1.74 22.58 30.98
CA PHE A 628 -1.54 23.98 31.40
C PHE A 628 -2.70 24.93 31.04
N GLY A 629 -3.78 24.42 30.43
CA GLY A 629 -4.99 25.16 30.05
C GLY A 629 -6.10 25.13 31.10
N ASN A 630 -7.36 25.27 30.67
CA ASN A 630 -8.55 25.00 31.49
C ASN A 630 -8.71 23.49 31.73
N HIS A 631 -7.88 22.99 32.64
CA HIS A 631 -7.80 21.59 33.01
C HIS A 631 -7.66 21.46 34.53
N PRO A 632 -8.13 20.36 35.14
CA PRO A 632 -8.08 20.15 36.59
C PRO A 632 -6.69 20.33 37.18
N LEU A 633 -5.66 19.84 36.46
CA LEU A 633 -4.26 20.00 36.84
C LEU A 633 -3.91 21.47 37.07
N SER A 634 -4.26 22.35 36.13
CA SER A 634 -3.97 23.79 36.23
C SER A 634 -4.79 24.48 37.31
N HIS A 635 -6.04 24.06 37.53
CA HIS A 635 -6.85 24.59 38.63
C HIS A 635 -6.19 24.31 39.99
N LEU A 636 -5.61 23.12 40.14
CA LEU A 636 -5.04 22.61 41.39
C LEU A 636 -3.61 23.08 41.62
N MET A 637 -2.79 23.07 40.56
CA MET A 637 -1.35 23.36 40.63
C MET A 637 -1.00 24.80 40.26
N GLY A 638 -1.96 25.65 39.89
CA GLY A 638 -1.69 26.94 39.23
C GLY A 638 -0.64 27.82 39.92
N SER A 639 -0.61 27.86 41.25
CA SER A 639 0.41 28.61 42.00
C SER A 639 1.76 27.92 42.13
N VAL A 640 1.82 26.59 42.07
CA VAL A 640 3.03 25.81 42.35
C VAL A 640 4.19 26.30 41.49
N PHE A 641 3.92 26.57 40.22
CA PHE A 641 4.94 26.98 39.24
C PHE A 641 5.59 28.34 39.57
N GLY A 642 4.83 29.27 40.16
CA GLY A 642 5.31 30.61 40.50
C GLY A 642 5.77 30.79 41.95
N MET A 643 5.44 29.84 42.84
CA MET A 643 5.70 29.93 44.28
C MET A 643 7.03 29.33 44.75
N HIS A 644 7.78 28.67 43.86
CA HIS A 644 9.11 28.17 44.22
C HIS A 644 9.99 29.30 44.77
N ASN A 645 10.80 29.00 45.79
CA ASN A 645 11.78 29.97 46.27
C ASN A 645 12.83 30.20 45.18
N ARG A 646 12.75 31.36 44.51
CA ARG A 646 13.63 31.73 43.40
C ARG A 646 15.10 31.87 43.81
N GLU A 647 15.42 31.99 45.09
CA GLU A 647 16.82 31.97 45.55
C GLU A 647 17.44 30.56 45.45
N ASN A 648 16.61 29.52 45.56
CA ASN A 648 17.06 28.13 45.66
C ASN A 648 16.71 27.30 44.42
N VAL A 649 15.62 27.62 43.72
CA VAL A 649 15.07 26.83 42.62
C VAL A 649 14.81 27.71 41.40
N GLU A 650 15.23 27.26 40.23
CA GLU A 650 14.94 27.82 38.91
C GLU A 650 13.93 26.91 38.20
N VAL A 651 12.78 27.47 37.83
CA VAL A 651 11.61 26.68 37.38
C VAL A 651 11.36 26.85 35.89
N PHE A 652 11.16 25.72 35.21
CA PHE A 652 10.79 25.66 33.80
C PHE A 652 9.48 24.91 33.63
N SER A 653 8.58 25.44 32.80
CA SER A 653 7.29 24.82 32.45
C SER A 653 7.20 24.63 30.95
N TYR A 654 7.17 23.38 30.48
CA TYR A 654 7.11 23.00 29.07
C TYR A 654 5.69 22.55 28.71
N ALA A 655 4.98 23.38 27.96
CA ALA A 655 3.62 23.11 27.57
C ALA A 655 3.52 22.29 26.28
N LEU A 656 2.96 21.09 26.39
CA LEU A 656 2.72 20.18 25.26
C LEU A 656 1.46 20.56 24.45
N SER A 657 0.63 21.46 24.96
CA SER A 657 -0.58 21.96 24.30
C SER A 657 -0.48 23.46 23.96
N PRO A 658 -1.11 23.87 22.84
CA PRO A 658 -1.19 25.29 22.48
C PRO A 658 -1.90 26.10 23.57
N ASN A 659 -1.61 27.39 23.62
CA ASN A 659 -2.33 28.32 24.49
C ASN A 659 -3.83 28.36 24.13
N ASP A 660 -4.68 28.03 25.10
CA ASP A 660 -6.15 28.02 24.95
C ASP A 660 -6.82 29.36 25.30
N GLY A 661 -6.04 30.38 25.66
CA GLY A 661 -6.50 31.72 26.01
C GLY A 661 -7.15 31.83 27.39
N THR A 662 -7.15 30.76 28.17
CA THR A 662 -7.83 30.72 29.47
C THR A 662 -7.05 31.45 30.55
N GLU A 663 -7.75 31.90 31.60
CA GLU A 663 -7.09 32.60 32.72
C GLU A 663 -6.01 31.74 33.40
N TRP A 664 -6.20 30.41 33.42
CA TRP A 664 -5.26 29.46 33.99
C TRP A 664 -3.95 29.45 33.22
N ARG A 665 -4.02 29.35 31.89
CA ARG A 665 -2.84 29.38 31.02
C ARG A 665 -2.10 30.69 31.13
N LEU A 666 -2.81 31.81 31.02
CA LEU A 666 -2.22 33.15 31.10
C LEU A 666 -1.56 33.41 32.47
N ARG A 667 -2.18 32.95 33.56
CA ARG A 667 -1.63 33.08 34.90
C ARG A 667 -0.37 32.23 35.08
N ILE A 668 -0.41 30.94 34.74
CA ILE A 668 0.76 30.07 34.89
C ILE A 668 1.93 30.60 34.05
N GLN A 669 1.65 31.05 32.82
CA GLN A 669 2.66 31.62 31.93
C GLN A 669 3.29 32.91 32.48
N SER A 670 2.54 33.73 33.22
CA SER A 670 3.04 34.99 33.80
C SER A 670 3.71 34.81 35.17
N GLU A 671 3.30 33.81 35.96
CA GLU A 671 3.84 33.56 37.30
C GLU A 671 5.07 32.62 37.30
N ALA A 672 5.14 31.65 36.37
CA ALA A 672 6.29 30.78 36.21
C ALA A 672 7.51 31.59 35.72
N GLU A 673 8.71 31.21 36.19
CA GLU A 673 9.94 31.91 35.80
C GLU A 673 10.27 31.72 34.32
N HIS A 674 10.21 30.47 33.83
CA HIS A 674 10.32 30.14 32.43
C HIS A 674 9.11 29.32 31.99
N PHE A 675 8.32 29.85 31.06
CA PHE A 675 7.19 29.13 30.45
C PHE A 675 7.39 29.03 28.95
N ILE A 676 7.46 27.79 28.44
CA ILE A 676 7.85 27.50 27.06
C ILE A 676 6.73 26.69 26.40
N ASP A 677 6.14 27.25 25.34
CA ASP A 677 5.21 26.52 24.49
C ASP A 677 6.00 25.63 23.52
N VAL A 678 5.87 24.31 23.70
CA VAL A 678 6.55 23.30 22.86
C VAL A 678 5.55 22.46 22.06
N SER A 679 4.29 22.90 21.99
CA SER A 679 3.20 22.13 21.40
C SER A 679 3.39 21.82 19.90
N SER A 680 4.11 22.69 19.19
CA SER A 680 4.46 22.52 17.77
C SER A 680 5.76 21.76 17.52
N MET A 681 6.50 21.38 18.57
CA MET A 681 7.82 20.75 18.44
C MET A 681 7.73 19.22 18.46
N SER A 682 8.64 18.56 17.75
CA SER A 682 8.82 17.10 17.81
C SER A 682 9.45 16.68 19.15
N SER A 683 9.27 15.42 19.54
CA SER A 683 9.63 14.97 20.90
C SER A 683 11.14 15.03 21.14
N ASP A 684 11.94 14.82 20.09
CA ASP A 684 13.40 14.90 20.14
C ASP A 684 13.90 16.35 20.31
N MET A 685 13.23 17.32 19.69
CA MET A 685 13.54 18.75 19.88
C MET A 685 13.26 19.16 21.33
N ILE A 686 12.14 18.71 21.89
CA ILE A 686 11.79 18.99 23.28
C ILE A 686 12.81 18.37 24.24
N ALA A 687 13.20 17.11 24.02
CA ALA A 687 14.20 16.44 24.86
C ALA A 687 15.57 17.15 24.79
N LYS A 688 16.02 17.58 23.61
CA LYS A 688 17.26 18.37 23.46
C LYS A 688 17.18 19.68 24.23
N MET A 689 16.08 20.42 24.08
CA MET A 689 15.85 21.68 24.79
C MET A 689 15.92 21.49 26.31
N ILE A 690 15.22 20.49 26.86
CA ILE A 690 15.25 20.18 28.30
C ILE A 690 16.70 19.89 28.77
N ASN A 691 17.51 19.20 27.97
CA ASN A 691 18.90 18.94 28.31
C ASN A 691 19.82 20.17 28.17
N GLU A 692 19.58 21.02 27.17
CA GLU A 692 20.27 22.29 26.96
C GLU A 692 19.98 23.27 28.10
N ASP A 693 18.75 23.29 28.61
CA ASP A 693 18.31 24.04 29.78
C ASP A 693 18.93 23.52 31.09
N LYS A 694 19.66 22.40 31.05
CA LYS A 694 20.31 21.77 32.22
C LYS A 694 19.34 21.43 33.35
N ILE A 695 18.13 20.97 33.00
CA ILE A 695 17.15 20.50 33.97
C ILE A 695 17.74 19.32 34.77
N GLN A 696 17.67 19.41 36.10
CA GLN A 696 18.18 18.39 37.02
C GLN A 696 17.08 17.45 37.48
N ILE A 697 15.87 17.99 37.72
CA ILE A 697 14.67 17.21 38.04
C ILE A 697 13.59 17.54 37.01
N LEU A 698 13.16 16.53 36.25
CA LEU A 698 12.08 16.65 35.28
C LEU A 698 10.81 15.97 35.79
N VAL A 699 9.73 16.72 35.88
CA VAL A 699 8.44 16.30 36.43
C VAL A 699 7.46 16.02 35.31
N ASN A 700 7.04 14.77 35.21
CA ASN A 700 5.93 14.33 34.37
C ASN A 700 4.61 14.62 35.09
N LEU A 701 3.81 15.54 34.54
CA LEU A 701 2.50 15.91 35.09
C LEU A 701 1.32 15.30 34.32
N ASN A 702 1.56 14.44 33.33
CA ASN A 702 0.48 13.77 32.60
C ASN A 702 0.38 12.28 32.93
N GLY A 703 1.50 11.57 33.07
CA GLY A 703 1.52 10.10 33.13
C GLY A 703 0.88 9.49 31.88
N TYR A 704 -0.25 8.80 32.01
CA TYR A 704 -0.99 8.18 30.89
C TYR A 704 -2.31 8.88 30.54
N THR A 705 -2.47 10.16 30.89
CA THR A 705 -3.62 10.95 30.47
C THR A 705 -3.51 11.43 29.02
N LYS A 706 -4.60 11.99 28.50
CA LYS A 706 -4.68 12.53 27.13
C LYS A 706 -3.63 13.63 26.94
N GLY A 707 -2.88 13.57 25.84
CA GLY A 707 -1.84 14.57 25.51
C GLY A 707 -0.45 14.24 26.06
N ALA A 708 -0.30 13.17 26.85
CA ALA A 708 1.00 12.71 27.34
C ALA A 708 1.97 12.33 26.20
N ARG A 709 3.23 12.78 26.32
CA ARG A 709 4.34 12.46 25.40
C ARG A 709 5.47 11.75 26.14
N ASN A 710 5.19 10.53 26.61
CA ASN A 710 6.09 9.76 27.49
C ASN A 710 7.42 9.36 26.82
N GLU A 711 7.48 9.37 25.48
CA GLU A 711 8.73 9.16 24.73
C GLU A 711 9.78 10.26 25.00
N ILE A 712 9.37 11.47 25.41
CA ILE A 712 10.30 12.53 25.86
C ILE A 712 11.09 12.04 27.08
N PHE A 713 10.41 11.45 28.04
CA PHE A 713 11.03 10.90 29.26
C PHE A 713 11.83 9.63 28.96
N ALA A 714 11.41 8.82 27.99
CA ALA A 714 12.16 7.63 27.58
C ALA A 714 13.52 7.98 26.94
N MET A 715 13.67 9.18 26.35
CA MET A 715 14.96 9.72 25.90
C MET A 715 15.86 10.22 27.04
N GLN A 716 15.35 10.26 28.28
CA GLN A 716 16.09 10.62 29.50
C GLN A 716 16.88 11.95 29.41
N PRO A 717 16.25 13.09 29.06
CA PRO A 717 16.96 14.38 28.93
C PRO A 717 17.46 14.97 30.26
N ALA A 718 16.95 14.50 31.40
CA ALA A 718 17.35 14.92 32.75
C ALA A 718 17.80 13.72 33.61
N PRO A 719 18.74 13.91 34.56
CA PRO A 719 19.27 12.82 35.38
C PRO A 719 18.25 12.26 36.38
N ILE A 720 17.29 13.08 36.84
CA ILE A 720 16.19 12.65 37.71
C ILE A 720 14.88 12.96 37.01
N GLN A 721 14.04 11.94 36.83
CA GLN A 721 12.70 12.08 36.27
C GLN A 721 11.68 11.54 37.26
N ILE A 722 10.61 12.29 37.49
CA ILE A 722 9.59 11.97 38.49
C ILE A 722 8.20 12.04 37.88
N SER A 723 7.29 11.18 38.33
CA SER A 723 5.85 11.30 38.06
C SER A 723 5.18 12.03 39.22
N TYR A 724 4.28 12.97 38.91
CA TYR A 724 3.49 13.66 39.93
C TYR A 724 2.13 14.10 39.40
N MET A 725 1.12 13.98 40.26
CA MET A 725 -0.21 14.58 40.17
C MET A 725 -1.12 14.12 39.03
N GLY A 726 -0.70 14.13 37.76
CA GLY A 726 -1.60 13.89 36.62
C GLY A 726 -2.12 12.46 36.48
N PHE A 727 -1.42 11.48 37.05
CA PHE A 727 -1.78 10.07 36.98
C PHE A 727 -1.41 9.37 38.30
N PRO A 728 -2.36 8.68 38.99
CA PRO A 728 -2.10 8.08 40.31
C PRO A 728 -1.36 6.75 40.22
N GLY A 729 -1.47 6.09 39.06
CA GLY A 729 -0.93 4.76 38.86
C GLY A 729 0.56 4.78 38.61
N THR A 730 1.14 3.59 38.66
CA THR A 730 2.49 3.31 38.17
C THR A 730 2.63 3.63 36.69
N THR A 731 3.67 4.38 36.31
CA THR A 731 4.04 4.60 34.91
C THR A 731 4.63 3.33 34.29
N GLY A 732 5.04 2.34 35.08
CA GLY A 732 5.68 1.12 34.59
C GLY A 732 7.05 1.36 33.95
N ALA A 733 7.56 2.59 33.95
CA ALA A 733 8.73 3.01 33.22
C ALA A 733 10.00 2.87 34.06
N SER A 734 11.00 2.17 33.53
CA SER A 734 12.34 2.12 34.15
C SER A 734 13.07 3.47 34.10
N TYR A 735 12.64 4.38 33.23
CA TYR A 735 13.20 5.71 33.04
C TYR A 735 12.53 6.80 33.90
N ILE A 736 11.46 6.49 34.64
CA ILE A 736 10.87 7.40 35.63
C ILE A 736 11.23 6.87 37.02
N HIS A 737 12.01 7.63 37.78
CA HIS A 737 12.67 7.11 38.98
C HIS A 737 11.80 7.16 40.23
N TYR A 738 10.99 8.22 40.36
CA TYR A 738 10.20 8.48 41.57
C TYR A 738 8.75 8.82 41.24
N LEU A 739 7.85 8.43 42.14
CA LEU A 739 6.46 8.87 42.17
C LEU A 739 6.24 9.70 43.43
N VAL A 740 5.89 10.98 43.26
CA VAL A 740 5.50 11.84 44.39
C VAL A 740 4.07 11.52 44.78
N THR A 741 3.89 11.03 46.01
CA THR A 741 2.62 10.51 46.52
C THR A 741 2.53 10.70 48.06
N ASP A 742 1.63 10.00 48.73
CA ASP A 742 1.50 9.97 50.19
C ASP A 742 1.11 8.58 50.71
N GLU A 743 1.09 8.41 52.03
CA GLU A 743 0.78 7.15 52.71
C GLU A 743 -0.70 6.72 52.56
N PHE A 744 -1.60 7.60 52.12
CA PHE A 744 -3.00 7.27 51.92
C PHE A 744 -3.27 6.72 50.52
N VAL A 745 -2.72 7.37 49.49
CA VAL A 745 -2.91 6.98 48.08
C VAL A 745 -2.00 5.83 47.70
N SER A 746 -0.74 5.86 48.12
CA SER A 746 0.23 4.79 47.81
C SER A 746 1.00 4.37 49.08
N PRO A 747 0.36 3.61 50.00
CA PRO A 747 1.02 3.12 51.20
C PRO A 747 2.27 2.28 50.88
N LEU A 748 3.35 2.41 51.67
CA LEU A 748 4.62 1.72 51.36
C LEU A 748 4.51 0.19 51.28
N ARG A 749 3.55 -0.42 51.99
CA ARG A 749 3.26 -1.87 51.92
C ARG A 749 2.86 -2.35 50.52
N PHE A 750 2.35 -1.44 49.68
CA PHE A 750 1.98 -1.72 48.29
C PHE A 750 3.03 -1.23 47.28
N SER A 751 4.25 -0.88 47.71
CA SER A 751 5.32 -0.46 46.80
C SER A 751 5.64 -1.49 45.68
N HIS A 752 5.35 -2.78 45.89
CA HIS A 752 5.57 -3.83 44.90
C HIS A 752 4.70 -3.74 43.64
N ILE A 753 3.58 -2.99 43.66
CA ILE A 753 2.74 -2.73 42.48
C ILE A 753 3.15 -1.45 41.73
N TYR A 754 4.21 -0.78 42.15
CA TYR A 754 4.78 0.40 41.49
C TYR A 754 6.16 0.08 40.90
N SER A 755 6.48 0.71 39.76
CA SER A 755 7.85 0.64 39.19
C SER A 755 8.78 1.69 39.80
N GLU A 756 8.21 2.80 40.23
CA GLU A 756 8.87 3.96 40.77
C GLU A 756 9.11 3.82 42.26
N LYS A 757 10.15 4.49 42.77
CA LYS A 757 10.32 4.66 44.20
C LYS A 757 9.32 5.69 44.72
N LEU A 758 8.56 5.32 45.75
CA LEU A 758 7.56 6.21 46.34
C LEU A 758 8.25 7.29 47.18
N VAL A 759 7.92 8.55 46.90
CA VAL A 759 8.32 9.71 47.69
C VAL A 759 7.08 10.27 48.36
N HIS A 760 6.99 10.10 49.68
CA HIS A 760 5.84 10.55 50.46
C HIS A 760 5.99 12.00 50.88
N LEU A 761 5.01 12.81 50.49
CA LEU A 761 4.79 14.11 51.10
C LEU A 761 4.22 13.94 52.52
N PRO A 762 4.56 14.83 53.47
CA PRO A 762 4.31 14.61 54.90
C PRO A 762 2.83 14.58 55.29
N HIS A 763 1.94 15.10 54.44
CA HIS A 763 0.51 15.22 54.76
C HIS A 763 -0.37 14.71 53.61
N CYS A 764 -0.23 15.32 52.43
CA CYS A 764 -1.08 15.03 51.27
C CYS A 764 -0.24 15.23 50.01
N TYR A 765 -0.34 14.29 49.07
CA TYR A 765 0.25 14.45 47.75
C TYR A 765 -0.52 15.46 46.88
N PHE A 766 -1.81 15.62 47.19
CA PHE A 766 -2.75 16.40 46.41
C PHE A 766 -2.60 17.89 46.73
N VAL A 767 -2.04 18.65 45.79
CA VAL A 767 -1.91 20.10 45.93
C VAL A 767 -3.21 20.80 45.53
N ASN A 768 -3.56 21.86 46.25
CA ASN A 768 -4.65 22.77 45.90
C ASN A 768 -4.10 24.19 45.82
N ASP A 769 -4.59 24.99 44.88
CA ASP A 769 -4.10 26.34 44.68
C ASP A 769 -4.65 27.28 45.77
N TYR A 770 -3.74 27.82 46.59
CA TYR A 770 -4.06 28.73 47.69
C TYR A 770 -4.62 30.09 47.22
N LYS A 771 -4.36 30.50 45.97
CA LYS A 771 -4.89 31.73 45.36
C LYS A 771 -6.26 31.52 44.73
N GLN A 772 -6.87 30.33 44.84
CA GLN A 772 -8.20 30.09 44.27
C GLN A 772 -9.21 31.10 44.82
N LYS A 773 -9.81 31.86 43.89
CA LYS A 773 -10.82 32.88 44.16
C LYS A 773 -12.21 32.24 44.09
N ASN A 774 -12.71 31.71 45.20
CA ASN A 774 -14.14 31.48 45.39
C ASN A 774 -14.56 31.87 46.82
N LEU A 775 -14.04 32.99 47.34
CA LEU A 775 -14.41 33.48 48.67
C LEU A 775 -15.90 33.89 48.72
N ASP A 776 -16.51 34.17 47.58
CA ASP A 776 -17.94 34.44 47.42
C ASP A 776 -18.80 33.23 47.81
N VAL A 777 -18.31 31.98 47.68
CA VAL A 777 -19.03 30.80 48.20
C VAL A 777 -19.00 30.71 49.72
N LEU A 778 -18.15 31.51 50.38
CA LEU A 778 -18.14 31.65 51.84
C LEU A 778 -19.03 32.81 52.31
N ASP A 779 -19.54 33.67 51.42
CA ASP A 779 -20.47 34.74 51.77
C ASP A 779 -21.88 34.17 51.93
N PRO A 780 -22.43 34.14 53.16
CA PRO A 780 -23.77 33.59 53.39
C PRO A 780 -24.88 34.32 52.62
N ASN A 781 -24.64 35.58 52.22
CA ASN A 781 -25.60 36.38 51.48
C ASN A 781 -25.51 36.18 49.95
N GLY A 782 -24.45 35.52 49.47
CA GLY A 782 -24.18 35.25 48.05
C GLY A 782 -24.39 33.79 47.63
N LEU A 783 -24.69 32.90 48.58
CA LEU A 783 -24.96 31.49 48.31
C LEU A 783 -26.17 31.33 47.39
N PRO A 784 -26.09 30.48 46.35
CA PRO A 784 -27.26 30.19 45.54
C PRO A 784 -28.29 29.42 46.37
N LYS A 785 -29.52 29.34 45.87
CA LYS A 785 -30.59 28.54 46.47
C LYS A 785 -30.69 27.19 45.77
N ARG A 786 -31.22 26.18 46.45
CA ARG A 786 -31.46 24.87 45.83
C ARG A 786 -32.46 25.01 44.67
N SER A 787 -33.44 25.90 44.80
CA SER A 787 -34.36 26.25 43.71
C SER A 787 -33.66 26.70 42.41
N ASP A 788 -32.49 27.33 42.49
CA ASP A 788 -31.76 27.85 41.33
C ASP A 788 -31.23 26.71 40.44
N TYR A 789 -31.10 25.50 41.00
CA TYR A 789 -30.67 24.28 40.31
C TYR A 789 -31.79 23.24 40.18
N GLY A 790 -33.04 23.61 40.49
CA GLY A 790 -34.17 22.67 40.49
C GLY A 790 -34.06 21.60 41.58
N LEU A 791 -33.37 21.89 42.67
CA LEU A 791 -33.19 20.99 43.81
C LEU A 791 -34.27 21.22 44.88
N PRO A 792 -34.69 20.16 45.60
CA PRO A 792 -35.66 20.28 46.69
C PRO A 792 -35.04 20.92 47.94
N GLU A 793 -35.75 21.89 48.53
CA GLU A 793 -35.33 22.60 49.74
C GLU A 793 -35.52 21.75 51.02
N ASP A 794 -36.44 20.79 51.01
CA ASP A 794 -36.88 20.02 52.17
C ASP A 794 -36.25 18.62 52.30
N LYS A 795 -35.47 18.18 51.31
CA LYS A 795 -34.80 16.86 51.31
C LYS A 795 -33.34 16.96 51.74
N PHE A 796 -32.82 15.88 52.32
CA PHE A 796 -31.37 15.71 52.48
C PHE A 796 -30.71 15.39 51.13
N LEU A 797 -29.71 16.15 50.71
CA LEU A 797 -29.06 16.02 49.40
C LEU A 797 -27.73 15.29 49.51
N PHE A 798 -27.73 14.04 49.04
CA PHE A 798 -26.51 13.34 48.70
C PHE A 798 -26.00 13.83 47.34
N ALA A 799 -24.70 13.98 47.15
CA ALA A 799 -24.12 14.40 45.87
C ALA A 799 -22.93 13.55 45.43
N CYS A 800 -22.79 13.36 44.12
CA CYS A 800 -21.61 12.80 43.48
C CYS A 800 -21.47 13.36 42.07
N PHE A 801 -20.45 14.17 41.82
CA PHE A 801 -20.22 14.79 40.51
C PHE A 801 -19.13 14.11 39.68
N ASN A 802 -18.87 12.83 39.95
CA ASN A 802 -17.98 12.01 39.13
C ASN A 802 -18.58 11.73 37.76
N GLN A 803 -17.73 11.61 36.74
CA GLN A 803 -18.15 11.00 35.48
C GLN A 803 -18.67 9.58 35.72
N LEU A 804 -19.67 9.20 34.95
CA LEU A 804 -20.46 8.00 35.21
C LEU A 804 -19.67 6.70 35.09
N TYR A 805 -18.57 6.66 34.33
CA TYR A 805 -17.72 5.47 34.21
C TYR A 805 -17.04 5.05 35.53
N LYS A 806 -16.95 5.95 36.52
CA LYS A 806 -16.39 5.66 37.85
C LYS A 806 -17.38 4.91 38.76
N MET A 807 -18.64 4.82 38.34
CA MET A 807 -19.69 4.11 39.08
C MET A 807 -19.79 2.66 38.58
N ASP A 808 -19.99 1.74 39.51
CA ASP A 808 -20.31 0.35 39.22
C ASP A 808 -21.63 -0.08 39.91
N PRO A 809 -22.17 -1.26 39.57
CA PRO A 809 -23.43 -1.73 40.14
C PRO A 809 -23.41 -1.80 41.67
N ASP A 810 -22.27 -2.17 42.27
CA ASP A 810 -22.16 -2.40 43.71
C ASP A 810 -22.27 -1.08 44.48
N ILE A 811 -21.52 -0.07 44.03
CA ILE A 811 -21.55 1.25 44.67
C ILE A 811 -22.90 1.95 44.45
N PHE A 812 -23.47 1.85 43.24
CA PHE A 812 -24.75 2.50 42.95
C PHE A 812 -25.92 1.82 43.68
N THR A 813 -25.88 0.48 43.81
CA THR A 813 -26.82 -0.27 44.65
C THR A 813 -26.71 0.13 46.12
N THR A 814 -25.49 0.37 46.60
CA THR A 814 -25.26 0.88 47.96
C THR A 814 -25.93 2.24 48.15
N TRP A 815 -25.80 3.16 47.19
CA TRP A 815 -26.47 4.46 47.24
C TRP A 815 -28.00 4.32 47.15
N CYS A 816 -28.53 3.42 46.32
CA CYS A 816 -29.95 3.10 46.28
C CYS A 816 -30.46 2.60 47.65
N ASN A 817 -29.67 1.79 48.35
CA ASN A 817 -30.00 1.32 49.70
C ASN A 817 -29.99 2.45 50.73
N ILE A 818 -29.12 3.44 50.59
CA ILE A 818 -29.12 4.66 51.43
C ILE A 818 -30.42 5.44 51.19
N LEU A 819 -30.79 5.71 49.94
CA LEU A 819 -32.01 6.46 49.59
C LEU A 819 -33.28 5.79 50.10
N LYS A 820 -33.33 4.45 50.12
CA LYS A 820 -34.46 3.70 50.72
C LYS A 820 -34.54 3.82 52.23
N ARG A 821 -33.39 3.93 52.91
CA ARG A 821 -33.32 4.09 54.38
C ARG A 821 -33.52 5.55 54.83
N VAL A 822 -33.32 6.49 53.93
CA VAL A 822 -33.52 7.93 54.15
C VAL A 822 -34.55 8.44 53.13
N PRO A 823 -35.84 8.14 53.28
CA PRO A 823 -36.84 8.40 52.24
C PRO A 823 -37.01 9.89 51.90
N ASN A 824 -36.77 10.80 52.87
CA ASN A 824 -36.74 12.25 52.63
C ASN A 824 -35.35 12.73 52.17
N SER A 825 -34.79 12.09 51.14
CA SER A 825 -33.51 12.45 50.56
C SER A 825 -33.52 12.32 49.03
N ALA A 826 -32.55 12.96 48.38
CA ALA A 826 -32.27 12.78 46.96
C ALA A 826 -30.76 12.66 46.72
N LEU A 827 -30.40 11.97 45.64
CA LEU A 827 -29.05 11.82 45.14
C LEU A 827 -28.87 12.66 43.88
N TRP A 828 -27.88 13.55 43.92
CA TRP A 828 -27.58 14.51 42.88
C TRP A 828 -26.31 14.10 42.12
N LEU A 829 -26.47 13.78 40.83
CA LEU A 829 -25.43 13.17 39.99
C LEU A 829 -25.05 14.04 38.79
N LEU A 830 -23.82 13.87 38.31
CA LEU A 830 -23.38 14.47 37.04
C LEU A 830 -23.97 13.72 35.84
N ARG A 831 -24.55 14.46 34.90
CA ARG A 831 -25.06 13.97 33.62
C ARG A 831 -23.97 13.95 32.57
N PHE A 832 -23.02 13.02 32.69
CA PHE A 832 -21.93 12.93 31.72
C PHE A 832 -21.38 11.50 31.53
N PRO A 833 -21.60 10.88 30.36
CA PRO A 833 -22.41 11.35 29.23
C PRO A 833 -23.93 11.29 29.52
N ALA A 834 -24.71 12.12 28.81
CA ALA A 834 -26.17 12.20 29.00
C ALA A 834 -26.90 10.85 28.79
N ALA A 835 -26.38 9.99 27.91
CA ALA A 835 -26.94 8.66 27.67
C ALA A 835 -26.97 7.74 28.90
N GLY A 836 -26.16 8.02 29.94
CA GLY A 836 -26.18 7.24 31.18
C GLY A 836 -27.34 7.59 32.12
N GLU A 837 -27.93 8.79 32.01
CA GLU A 837 -29.02 9.23 32.92
C GLU A 837 -30.20 8.25 32.90
N THR A 838 -30.70 7.91 31.70
CA THR A 838 -31.86 7.03 31.55
C THR A 838 -31.61 5.64 32.14
N ARG A 839 -30.39 5.10 31.97
CA ARG A 839 -30.01 3.78 32.48
C ARG A 839 -29.92 3.79 34.01
N LEU A 840 -29.28 4.79 34.60
CA LEU A 840 -29.20 4.92 36.06
C LEU A 840 -30.58 5.13 36.71
N ARG A 841 -31.46 5.94 36.10
CA ARG A 841 -32.84 6.10 36.58
C ARG A 841 -33.59 4.77 36.53
N ALA A 842 -33.53 4.05 35.42
CA ALA A 842 -34.17 2.75 35.28
C ALA A 842 -33.64 1.73 36.30
N TYR A 843 -32.32 1.69 36.50
CA TYR A 843 -31.70 0.83 37.49
C TYR A 843 -32.14 1.17 38.91
N ALA A 844 -32.13 2.46 39.28
CA ALA A 844 -32.58 2.91 40.60
C ALA A 844 -34.05 2.55 40.86
N THR A 845 -34.92 2.72 39.86
CA THR A 845 -36.34 2.30 39.95
C THR A 845 -36.46 0.78 40.15
N GLN A 846 -35.67 -0.03 39.45
CA GLN A 846 -35.64 -1.49 39.66
C GLN A 846 -35.16 -1.86 41.08
N GLN A 847 -34.29 -1.04 41.69
CA GLN A 847 -33.83 -1.21 43.07
C GLN A 847 -34.82 -0.66 44.13
N GLY A 848 -35.97 -0.12 43.71
CA GLY A 848 -37.03 0.40 44.58
C GLY A 848 -36.86 1.86 45.02
N VAL A 849 -36.02 2.65 44.34
CA VAL A 849 -35.85 4.09 44.59
C VAL A 849 -36.90 4.88 43.82
N GLN A 850 -37.47 5.93 44.44
CA GLN A 850 -38.48 6.76 43.77
C GLN A 850 -37.84 7.67 42.71
N PRO A 851 -38.50 7.92 41.56
CA PRO A 851 -37.91 8.70 40.47
C PRO A 851 -37.45 10.12 40.84
N ASP A 852 -38.13 10.76 41.80
CA ASP A 852 -37.86 12.10 42.31
C ASP A 852 -36.72 12.15 43.35
N GLN A 853 -36.13 10.99 43.70
CA GLN A 853 -34.93 10.90 44.54
C GLN A 853 -33.63 10.88 43.72
N ILE A 854 -33.70 10.79 42.39
CA ILE A 854 -32.51 10.85 41.53
C ILE A 854 -32.57 12.14 40.72
N ILE A 855 -31.59 13.02 40.91
CA ILE A 855 -31.51 14.32 40.25
C ILE A 855 -30.18 14.39 39.50
N PHE A 856 -30.19 14.98 38.31
CA PHE A 856 -29.01 15.14 37.48
C PHE A 856 -28.67 16.62 37.25
N THR A 857 -27.39 16.92 37.12
CA THR A 857 -26.89 18.25 36.70
C THR A 857 -25.88 18.11 35.57
N ASP A 858 -25.77 19.13 34.74
CA ASP A 858 -24.82 19.16 33.64
C ASP A 858 -23.38 19.44 34.10
N VAL A 859 -22.45 19.26 33.19
CA VAL A 859 -21.08 19.77 33.29
C VAL A 859 -21.15 21.29 33.47
N ALA A 860 -20.45 21.82 34.48
CA ALA A 860 -20.48 23.23 34.83
C ALA A 860 -19.06 23.82 34.84
N MET A 861 -18.93 25.08 34.46
CA MET A 861 -17.66 25.80 34.60
C MET A 861 -17.17 25.75 36.05
N LYS A 862 -15.86 25.86 36.25
CA LYS A 862 -15.21 25.66 37.55
C LYS A 862 -15.83 26.44 38.71
N SER A 863 -16.06 27.75 38.53
CA SER A 863 -16.67 28.60 39.56
C SER A 863 -18.07 28.11 39.94
N GLU A 864 -18.88 27.82 38.94
CA GLU A 864 -20.24 27.30 39.10
C GLU A 864 -20.25 25.91 39.76
N HIS A 865 -19.28 25.05 39.42
CA HIS A 865 -19.10 23.74 40.04
C HIS A 865 -18.81 23.86 41.54
N ILE A 866 -17.96 24.81 41.94
CA ILE A 866 -17.67 25.06 43.36
C ILE A 866 -18.90 25.65 44.04
N ARG A 867 -19.53 26.65 43.43
CA ARG A 867 -20.72 27.34 43.97
C ARG A 867 -21.86 26.38 44.25
N ARG A 868 -22.18 25.51 43.30
CA ARG A 868 -23.28 24.54 43.43
C ARG A 868 -22.97 23.43 44.45
N SER A 869 -21.69 23.13 44.69
CA SER A 869 -21.30 22.08 45.64
C SER A 869 -21.65 22.43 47.09
N ALA A 870 -21.77 23.73 47.41
CA ALA A 870 -22.24 24.19 48.73
C ALA A 870 -23.71 23.83 49.03
N LEU A 871 -24.48 23.40 48.03
CA LEU A 871 -25.89 23.02 48.18
C LEU A 871 -26.09 21.56 48.61
N ALA A 872 -25.06 20.73 48.50
CA ALA A 872 -25.11 19.33 48.91
C ALA A 872 -24.91 19.20 50.42
N ASP A 873 -25.65 18.27 51.06
CA ASP A 873 -25.51 18.00 52.49
C ASP A 873 -24.41 16.96 52.76
N LEU A 874 -24.28 15.95 51.88
CA LEU A 874 -23.24 14.92 51.99
C LEU A 874 -22.77 14.44 50.62
N PHE A 875 -21.46 14.43 50.42
CA PHE A 875 -20.88 13.83 49.23
C PHE A 875 -20.68 12.31 49.41
N LEU A 876 -21.14 11.53 48.42
CA LEU A 876 -20.93 10.09 48.35
C LEU A 876 -19.85 9.80 47.30
N ASP A 877 -18.80 9.10 47.70
CA ASP A 877 -17.66 8.83 46.83
C ASP A 877 -17.66 7.39 46.27
N THR A 878 -16.92 7.20 45.18
CA THR A 878 -16.71 5.91 44.50
C THR A 878 -15.47 5.22 45.05
N HIS A 879 -15.51 3.88 45.18
CA HIS A 879 -14.47 3.05 45.81
C HIS A 879 -13.19 2.87 44.99
N ARG A 880 -13.28 2.79 43.65
CA ARG A 880 -12.11 2.48 42.78
C ARG A 880 -11.35 3.69 42.28
N CYS A 881 -12.06 4.79 42.04
CA CYS A 881 -11.47 6.04 41.58
C CYS A 881 -12.23 7.17 42.29
N SER A 882 -11.64 7.73 43.34
CA SER A 882 -12.30 8.67 44.25
C SER A 882 -12.41 10.09 43.69
N MET A 883 -13.32 10.88 44.27
CA MET A 883 -13.65 12.26 43.91
C MET A 883 -12.49 13.23 44.06
N GLY A 884 -11.43 12.91 44.81
CA GLY A 884 -10.24 13.76 44.90
C GLY A 884 -9.70 14.14 43.51
N TRP A 885 -9.80 13.22 42.55
CA TRP A 885 -9.39 13.40 41.16
C TRP A 885 -10.34 14.27 40.31
N SER A 886 -11.60 14.46 40.74
CA SER A 886 -12.69 14.92 39.87
C SER A 886 -13.58 16.03 40.42
N SER A 887 -13.63 16.22 41.74
CA SER A 887 -14.40 17.31 42.40
C SER A 887 -13.91 18.70 42.03
N ASN A 888 -12.70 18.80 41.47
CA ASN A 888 -12.14 20.05 41.01
C ASN A 888 -12.01 20.15 39.49
N GLY A 889 -12.45 19.13 38.73
CA GLY A 889 -11.89 18.92 37.42
C GLY A 889 -12.70 18.29 36.28
N ASP A 890 -13.51 17.27 36.55
CA ASP A 890 -14.24 16.59 35.46
C ASP A 890 -15.36 17.46 34.86
N SER A 891 -15.50 18.71 35.35
CA SER A 891 -16.47 19.69 34.88
C SER A 891 -15.96 20.54 33.69
N SER A 892 -14.79 20.24 33.13
CA SER A 892 -14.12 21.10 32.11
C SER A 892 -13.64 20.40 30.83
N THR A 893 -13.84 19.09 30.68
CA THR A 893 -13.49 18.34 29.45
C THR A 893 -14.66 18.04 28.56
#